data_AF-A0A1N5TZ51-F1
#
_entry.id   AF-A0A1N5TZ51-F1
#
_cell.length_a   1.000
_cell.length_b   1.000
_cell.length_c   1.000
_cell.angle_alpha   90.00
_cell.angle_beta   90.00
_cell.angle_gamma   90.00
#
_symmetry.space_group_name_H-M   'P 1'
#
loop_
_entity.id
_entity.type
_entity.pdbx_description
1 polymer ?
#
loop_
_entity_poly.entity_id
_entity_poly.type
_entity_poly.pdbx_seq_one_letter_code
_entity_poly.pdbx_strand_id
1 'polypeptide(L)'
;MAYNNIQPAAFIATQELKIPLQTLTIPASWRQPILDLHTAGRGESARARARQVPIRRLNALLRTAAPDLVSTTTRAGLDEANPWLFATRPFSPAVLRTFFFAWLHDLPYTDEGKALILPTIDKLDPAALQWQPDTVDLLAHNVSPGGTALPQPHLYTLLADYVAGLIAAADVPYEHDGRSLRFRQIAVNPASDCAELVSWPPLEHKKTYKGTSRSWYYSATIKVALRTVVGDTTLRLHVNSGIRRWTAGEVHTKGRYGASTYLLSTSPFVAGDPTPQKFAVANLFWNRHTKDMDWRNGGPGQLLTRVGALERLPAPDLLGRKSDAWMFGRDGVTAAVAYHTTMRGPDHEVGTGLMPLERSRLTQWVRECLAPRFDLDKPLARVKTGGKPTRALHKHASVPKPKAGMSDAELEELAARQNTVREHNEELDTENARTRRAHLTKAVPDGHLTVFLLHQGEGSRMRNRLLDTIEKLLDLPPRTPSANSWTWRQDDFVLTIHARALGALGAPLGNGTNPTRGHKHDAAVATRRRDVETTLRKMTETTGDTAQLALVELDGAKAFKMRTTDPKFALRLGCADANMVSQFIRPDTGTDDDVASTQHRAEAAWQDGFRQLGVRFVPKHRITTGIPDDLQQLAFWIIKRRNDDTNTHQLFVPIAVLIRPGQDHIMGKADGMDKWVPYPDLLKHLSDSDYQASPSNEDDQQRTLAAFIRATITQFRNTQTLIVTQAHNIRYRLPALQNAHLIHEQIQFGDVSPQRLSLFGKHLRLVRVSGSERLETPQSWAAGDDRVGISEGLWARPDGNGDTTGARVFYSTVEKPATHTKIAVELAKLTHHQKVVEGAGPDDRKERDLYDPSKSAWNPELLELIVAALPAGEDPATWAGFLHQQRFCFDDYRAALSQPLILHLAELATEYAIPADDGDQGDDDPAEPAEPAEKQLAFDFDI
;
A
#
# COMPACT_ATOMS: atom_id res chain seq x y z
N MET A 1 -1.38 1.16 30.63
CA MET A 1 -1.94 2.52 30.77
C MET A 1 -2.55 2.92 29.43
N ALA A 2 -3.75 3.50 29.43
CA ALA A 2 -4.39 3.96 28.20
C ALA A 2 -3.99 5.43 27.96
N TYR A 3 -3.48 5.75 26.78
CA TYR A 3 -3.19 7.13 26.38
C TYR A 3 -4.51 7.85 26.05
N ASN A 4 -4.66 9.13 26.41
CA ASN A 4 -5.87 9.89 26.09
C ASN A 4 -5.76 10.68 24.79
N ASN A 5 -4.53 10.83 24.26
CA ASN A 5 -4.26 11.59 23.04
C ASN A 5 -3.29 10.84 22.12
N ILE A 6 -3.40 11.11 20.82
CA ILE A 6 -2.38 10.78 19.83
C ILE A 6 -1.91 12.05 19.14
N GLN A 7 -0.60 12.18 18.94
CA GLN A 7 -0.01 13.30 18.22
C GLN A 7 0.18 12.90 16.76
N PRO A 8 -0.53 13.52 15.80
CA PRO A 8 -0.19 13.37 14.39
C PRO A 8 1.10 14.14 14.06
N ALA A 9 1.91 13.59 13.16
CA ALA A 9 3.04 14.25 12.52
C ALA A 9 2.54 15.15 11.38
N ALA A 10 1.65 16.08 11.73
CA ALA A 10 1.06 17.05 10.83
C ALA A 10 1.39 18.46 11.32
N PHE A 11 1.71 19.36 10.40
CA PHE A 11 2.06 20.75 10.69
C PHE A 11 1.05 21.69 10.04
N ILE A 12 0.75 22.79 10.71
CA ILE A 12 -0.09 23.88 10.22
C ILE A 12 0.71 25.17 10.21
N ALA A 13 0.41 26.06 9.27
CA ALA A 13 1.00 27.39 9.25
C ALA A 13 0.47 28.23 10.41
N THR A 14 1.34 28.99 11.06
CA THR A 14 1.03 29.88 12.19
C THR A 14 0.92 31.34 11.78
N GLN A 15 1.34 31.66 10.55
CA GLN A 15 1.40 33.00 9.98
C GLN A 15 1.21 32.96 8.46
N GLU A 16 0.94 34.12 7.85
CA GLU A 16 0.93 34.26 6.40
C GLU A 16 2.29 33.89 5.80
N LEU A 17 2.27 33.30 4.59
CA LEU A 17 3.47 32.81 3.92
C LEU A 17 3.52 33.26 2.46
N LYS A 18 3.89 34.52 2.28
CA LYS A 18 4.19 35.11 0.96
C LYS A 18 5.69 35.24 0.80
N ILE A 19 6.25 34.62 -0.24
CA ILE A 19 7.71 34.59 -0.47
C ILE A 19 8.07 35.07 -1.87
N PRO A 20 9.20 35.79 -2.04
CA PRO A 20 9.69 36.15 -3.35
C PRO A 20 10.29 34.93 -4.05
N LEU A 21 9.84 34.65 -5.28
CA LEU A 21 10.36 33.60 -6.15
C LEU A 21 10.57 34.14 -7.56
N GLN A 22 11.35 33.42 -8.35
CA GLN A 22 11.37 33.56 -9.79
C GLN A 22 10.41 32.52 -10.37
N THR A 23 9.49 32.98 -11.23
CA THR A 23 8.50 32.15 -11.89
C THR A 23 8.73 32.17 -13.40
N LEU A 24 8.45 31.05 -14.05
CA LEU A 24 8.51 30.95 -15.50
C LEU A 24 7.26 30.23 -15.99
N THR A 25 6.53 30.92 -16.86
CA THR A 25 5.38 30.43 -17.62
C THR A 25 5.84 30.02 -19.01
N ILE A 26 5.15 29.05 -19.62
CA ILE A 26 5.36 28.77 -21.04
C ILE A 26 4.28 29.56 -21.82
N PRO A 27 4.66 30.29 -22.89
CA PRO A 27 3.69 31.02 -23.70
C PRO A 27 2.61 30.11 -24.27
N ALA A 28 1.35 30.55 -24.26
CA ALA A 28 0.22 29.75 -24.74
C ALA A 28 0.37 29.37 -26.22
N SER A 29 1.02 30.25 -27.01
CA SER A 29 1.35 30.04 -28.42
C SER A 29 2.22 28.81 -28.69
N TRP A 30 2.93 28.30 -27.68
CA TRP A 30 3.81 27.14 -27.83
C TRP A 30 3.05 25.81 -27.92
N ARG A 31 1.79 25.81 -27.48
CA ARG A 31 1.04 24.56 -27.30
C ARG A 31 0.82 23.79 -28.58
N GLN A 32 0.20 24.43 -29.56
CA GLN A 32 -0.16 23.73 -30.79
C GLN A 32 1.08 23.25 -31.56
N PRO A 33 2.14 24.06 -31.76
CA PRO A 33 3.34 23.59 -32.43
C PRO A 33 4.00 22.37 -31.76
N ILE A 34 4.04 22.33 -30.43
CA ILE A 34 4.63 21.20 -29.69
C ILE A 34 3.76 19.94 -29.81
N LEU A 35 2.43 20.07 -29.76
CA LEU A 35 1.51 18.95 -29.96
C LEU A 35 1.58 18.42 -31.39
N ASP A 36 1.68 19.31 -32.39
CA ASP A 36 1.86 18.93 -33.79
C ASP A 36 3.17 18.15 -33.97
N LEU A 37 4.28 18.65 -33.40
CA LEU A 37 5.57 17.96 -33.41
C LEU A 37 5.51 16.58 -32.76
N HIS A 38 4.90 16.48 -31.58
CA HIS A 38 4.81 15.22 -30.83
C HIS A 38 3.95 14.17 -31.55
N THR A 39 2.92 14.61 -32.27
CA THR A 39 1.90 13.74 -32.87
C THR A 39 2.03 13.57 -34.39
N ALA A 40 3.01 14.23 -35.00
CA ALA A 40 3.36 14.07 -36.40
C ALA A 40 3.59 12.60 -36.76
N GLY A 41 2.98 12.16 -37.86
CA GLY A 41 3.00 10.76 -38.31
C GLY A 41 2.26 9.75 -37.45
N ARG A 42 1.59 10.18 -36.38
CA ARG A 42 0.66 9.33 -35.64
C ARG A 42 -0.72 9.36 -36.28
N GLY A 43 -1.47 8.26 -36.15
CA GLY A 43 -2.85 8.17 -36.64
C GLY A 43 -3.81 9.13 -35.92
N GLU A 44 -4.95 9.41 -36.53
CA GLU A 44 -5.94 10.40 -36.07
C GLU A 44 -6.39 10.17 -34.62
N SER A 45 -6.63 8.91 -34.23
CA SER A 45 -6.97 8.57 -32.85
C SER A 45 -5.84 8.85 -31.86
N ALA A 46 -4.56 8.78 -32.25
CA ALA A 46 -3.45 9.15 -31.37
C ALA A 46 -3.32 10.67 -31.23
N ARG A 47 -3.61 11.43 -32.30
CA ARG A 47 -3.65 12.90 -32.29
C ARG A 47 -4.78 13.44 -31.41
N ALA A 48 -5.99 12.91 -31.56
CA ALA A 48 -7.15 13.29 -30.74
C ALA A 48 -6.93 13.04 -29.23
N ARG A 49 -6.04 12.09 -28.90
CA ARG A 49 -5.65 11.74 -27.53
C ARG A 49 -4.45 12.54 -27.00
N ALA A 50 -3.83 13.40 -27.80
CA ALA A 50 -2.74 14.25 -27.33
C ALA A 50 -3.29 15.62 -26.91
N ARG A 51 -4.03 15.66 -25.79
CA ARG A 51 -4.64 16.91 -25.30
C ARG A 51 -3.67 17.83 -24.57
N GLN A 52 -2.55 17.32 -24.03
CA GLN A 52 -1.62 18.04 -23.17
C GLN A 52 -0.17 17.78 -23.59
N VAL A 53 0.72 18.74 -23.33
CA VAL A 53 2.12 18.65 -23.75
C VAL A 53 2.93 17.70 -22.85
N PRO A 54 3.64 16.71 -23.42
CA PRO A 54 4.30 15.65 -22.65
C PRO A 54 5.65 16.12 -22.09
N ILE A 55 5.62 16.68 -20.88
CA ILE A 55 6.83 17.17 -20.18
C ILE A 55 7.50 16.13 -19.27
N ARG A 56 7.01 14.88 -19.22
CA ARG A 56 7.55 13.84 -18.32
C ARG A 56 9.07 13.65 -18.46
N ARG A 57 9.57 13.57 -19.69
CA ARG A 57 11.01 13.37 -19.96
C ARG A 57 11.82 14.63 -19.68
N LEU A 58 11.24 15.81 -19.89
CA LEU A 58 11.83 17.09 -19.49
C LEU A 58 11.94 17.20 -17.97
N ASN A 59 10.89 16.87 -17.21
CA ASN A 59 10.96 16.82 -15.74
C ASN A 59 12.04 15.84 -15.25
N ALA A 60 12.20 14.67 -15.89
CA ALA A 60 13.27 13.74 -15.55
C ALA A 60 14.67 14.30 -15.83
N LEU A 61 14.83 15.06 -16.93
CA LEU A 61 16.05 15.78 -17.26
C LEU A 61 16.35 16.87 -16.22
N LEU A 62 15.38 17.73 -15.89
CA LEU A 62 15.54 18.81 -14.92
C LEU A 62 15.95 18.26 -13.54
N ARG A 63 15.34 17.17 -13.08
CA ARG A 63 15.73 16.50 -11.82
C ARG A 63 17.18 15.99 -11.80
N THR A 64 17.75 15.70 -12.96
CA THR A 64 19.13 15.21 -13.08
C THR A 64 20.11 16.37 -13.27
N ALA A 65 19.78 17.34 -14.14
CA ALA A 65 20.71 18.37 -14.60
C ALA A 65 20.55 19.72 -13.89
N ALA A 66 19.36 20.03 -13.38
CA ALA A 66 19.01 21.29 -12.70
C ALA A 66 18.17 21.01 -11.44
N PRO A 67 18.71 20.27 -10.45
CA PRO A 67 17.94 19.74 -9.32
C PRO A 67 17.32 20.83 -8.41
N ASP A 68 17.88 22.04 -8.41
CA ASP A 68 17.38 23.17 -7.59
C ASP A 68 16.17 23.89 -8.23
N LEU A 69 15.81 23.53 -9.47
CA LEU A 69 14.63 24.03 -10.18
C LEU A 69 13.39 23.22 -9.79
N VAL A 70 12.32 23.89 -9.36
CA VAL A 70 11.07 23.24 -8.96
C VAL A 70 10.06 23.27 -10.11
N SER A 71 9.78 22.10 -10.68
CA SER A 71 8.68 21.91 -11.63
C SER A 71 7.43 21.47 -10.87
N THR A 72 6.30 22.16 -11.04
CA THR A 72 5.08 21.90 -10.26
C THR A 72 4.02 21.11 -11.00
N THR A 73 4.25 20.78 -12.27
CA THR A 73 3.30 20.01 -13.08
C THR A 73 3.92 18.76 -13.70
N THR A 74 3.09 17.72 -13.84
CA THR A 74 3.41 16.48 -14.56
C THR A 74 3.06 16.56 -16.05
N ARG A 75 2.18 17.49 -16.42
CA ARG A 75 1.71 17.75 -17.79
C ARG A 75 1.45 19.24 -17.96
N ALA A 76 2.09 19.87 -18.95
CA ALA A 76 1.90 21.30 -19.14
C ALA A 76 0.54 21.58 -19.78
N GLY A 77 -0.42 22.05 -18.98
CA GLY A 77 -1.45 22.96 -19.47
C GLY A 77 -0.73 24.26 -19.74
N LEU A 78 -0.36 24.51 -21.00
CA LEU A 78 0.36 25.71 -21.41
C LEU A 78 -0.59 26.91 -21.31
N ASP A 79 -0.75 27.39 -20.10
CA ASP A 79 -1.58 28.51 -19.69
C ASP A 79 -0.67 29.55 -19.02
N GLU A 80 -0.68 30.76 -19.55
CA GLU A 80 0.14 31.87 -19.06
C GLU A 80 -0.27 32.32 -17.66
N ALA A 81 -1.48 31.98 -17.20
CA ALA A 81 -1.94 32.28 -15.85
C ALA A 81 -1.28 31.43 -14.76
N ASN A 82 -0.63 30.31 -15.12
CA ASN A 82 -0.11 29.34 -14.17
C ASN A 82 1.40 29.10 -14.39
N PRO A 83 2.27 29.59 -13.49
CA PRO A 83 3.69 29.33 -13.59
C PRO A 83 4.00 27.83 -13.51
N TRP A 84 4.92 27.40 -14.37
CA TRP A 84 5.34 26.02 -14.46
C TRP A 84 6.59 25.75 -13.61
N LEU A 85 7.61 26.61 -13.76
CA LEU A 85 8.88 26.47 -13.06
C LEU A 85 9.03 27.57 -12.01
N PHE A 86 9.55 27.18 -10.86
CA PHE A 86 9.85 28.05 -9.74
C PHE A 86 11.31 27.88 -9.35
N ALA A 87 11.96 28.99 -9.00
CA ALA A 87 13.31 28.99 -8.47
C ALA A 87 13.52 30.14 -7.49
N THR A 88 14.43 29.98 -6.53
CA THR A 88 14.83 31.07 -5.62
C THR A 88 15.73 32.09 -6.31
N ARG A 89 16.42 31.68 -7.37
CA ARG A 89 17.27 32.50 -8.24
C ARG A 89 17.05 32.08 -9.70
N PRO A 90 17.13 33.01 -10.67
CA PRO A 90 16.88 32.67 -12.06
C PRO A 90 18.00 31.77 -12.60
N PHE A 91 17.63 30.71 -13.30
CA PHE A 91 18.56 29.93 -14.11
C PHE A 91 18.94 30.68 -15.39
N SER A 92 20.15 30.43 -15.92
CA SER A 92 20.60 31.08 -17.15
C SER A 92 19.63 30.80 -18.31
N PRO A 93 19.12 31.83 -19.02
CA PRO A 93 18.26 31.63 -20.17
C PRO A 93 18.91 30.75 -21.25
N ALA A 94 20.24 30.80 -21.39
CA ALA A 94 20.96 29.95 -22.32
C ALA A 94 20.86 28.46 -21.96
N VAL A 95 20.97 28.12 -20.67
CA VAL A 95 20.87 26.74 -20.20
C VAL A 95 19.44 26.21 -20.33
N LEU A 96 18.46 27.03 -19.95
CA LEU A 96 17.05 26.68 -20.15
C LEU A 96 16.76 26.37 -21.62
N ARG A 97 17.20 27.22 -22.55
CA ARG A 97 17.06 26.97 -23.99
C ARG A 97 17.66 25.61 -24.40
N THR A 98 18.82 25.25 -23.87
CA THR A 98 19.43 23.93 -24.12
C THR A 98 18.55 22.77 -23.64
N PHE A 99 17.92 22.89 -22.47
CA PHE A 99 16.97 21.88 -21.98
C PHE A 99 15.74 21.75 -22.87
N PHE A 100 15.15 22.89 -23.28
CA PHE A 100 14.00 22.89 -24.17
C PHE A 100 14.35 22.30 -25.54
N PHE A 101 15.47 22.69 -26.14
CA PHE A 101 15.89 22.14 -27.43
C PHE A 101 16.18 20.64 -27.34
N ALA A 102 16.88 20.19 -26.29
CA ALA A 102 17.10 18.76 -26.08
C ALA A 102 15.78 17.99 -26.00
N TRP A 103 14.80 18.54 -25.27
CA TRP A 103 13.47 17.96 -25.16
C TRP A 103 12.69 17.96 -26.48
N LEU A 104 12.67 19.05 -27.24
CA LEU A 104 12.01 19.10 -28.55
C LEU A 104 12.59 18.08 -29.53
N HIS A 105 13.90 17.85 -29.50
CA HIS A 105 14.55 16.79 -30.30
C HIS A 105 14.17 15.37 -29.87
N ASP A 106 13.73 15.19 -28.63
CA ASP A 106 13.36 13.91 -28.03
C ASP A 106 11.85 13.59 -28.15
N LEU A 107 11.03 14.60 -28.45
CA LEU A 107 9.58 14.48 -28.60
C LEU A 107 9.08 13.62 -29.78
N PRO A 108 9.62 13.74 -31.01
CA PRO A 108 9.08 13.02 -32.15
C PRO A 108 9.51 11.55 -32.16
N TYR A 109 8.55 10.68 -32.49
CA TYR A 109 8.76 9.23 -32.58
C TYR A 109 8.86 8.73 -34.03
N THR A 110 8.50 9.58 -35.00
CA THR A 110 8.43 9.28 -36.43
C THR A 110 9.44 10.14 -37.19
N ASP A 111 9.86 9.70 -38.37
CA ASP A 111 10.76 10.48 -39.22
C ASP A 111 10.11 11.77 -39.73
N GLU A 112 8.79 11.74 -39.94
CA GLU A 112 7.97 12.92 -40.24
C GLU A 112 8.02 13.96 -39.11
N GLY A 113 7.91 13.51 -37.85
CA GLY A 113 8.09 14.40 -36.70
C GLY A 113 9.51 14.94 -36.59
N LYS A 114 10.53 14.15 -36.91
CA LYS A 114 11.93 14.62 -36.90
C LYS A 114 12.16 15.75 -37.90
N ALA A 115 11.52 15.70 -39.07
CA ALA A 115 11.59 16.77 -40.06
C ALA A 115 10.95 18.09 -39.59
N LEU A 116 10.03 18.04 -38.62
CA LEU A 116 9.34 19.22 -38.08
C LEU A 116 10.06 19.88 -36.91
N ILE A 117 11.19 19.35 -36.41
CA ILE A 117 11.87 19.89 -35.23
C ILE A 117 12.32 21.34 -35.45
N LEU A 118 13.10 21.62 -36.50
CA LEU A 118 13.60 22.97 -36.79
C LEU A 118 12.45 23.95 -37.10
N PRO A 119 11.47 23.60 -37.99
CA PRO A 119 10.29 24.44 -38.19
C PRO A 119 9.50 24.73 -36.91
N THR A 120 9.47 23.79 -35.96
CA THR A 120 8.80 24.00 -34.67
C THR A 120 9.61 24.95 -33.80
N ILE A 121 10.93 24.77 -33.70
CA ILE A 121 11.83 25.66 -32.95
C ILE A 121 11.68 27.11 -33.42
N ASP A 122 11.66 27.34 -34.74
CA ASP A 122 11.51 28.68 -35.32
C ASP A 122 10.18 29.34 -34.95
N LYS A 123 9.11 28.55 -34.77
CA LYS A 123 7.79 29.03 -34.35
C LYS A 123 7.70 29.36 -32.86
N LEU A 124 8.55 28.76 -32.02
CA LEU A 124 8.43 28.89 -30.57
C LEU A 124 9.06 30.18 -30.04
N ASP A 125 9.95 30.88 -30.76
CA ASP A 125 10.71 32.02 -30.21
C ASP A 125 11.21 31.78 -28.76
N PRO A 126 12.30 31.03 -28.57
CA PRO A 126 12.86 30.72 -27.25
C PRO A 126 13.31 31.94 -26.43
N ALA A 127 13.34 33.15 -27.01
CA ALA A 127 13.59 34.39 -26.26
C ALA A 127 12.38 34.84 -25.42
N ALA A 128 11.19 34.32 -25.71
CA ALA A 128 9.97 34.54 -24.93
C ALA A 128 10.01 33.87 -23.54
N LEU A 129 10.93 32.93 -23.30
CA LEU A 129 11.11 32.30 -21.99
C LEU A 129 11.91 33.21 -21.05
N GLN A 130 11.19 33.93 -20.20
CA GLN A 130 11.79 34.88 -19.26
C GLN A 130 11.33 34.58 -17.84
N TRP A 131 12.30 34.60 -16.92
CA TRP A 131 12.01 34.59 -15.50
C TRP A 131 11.34 35.90 -15.10
N GLN A 132 10.24 35.81 -14.36
CA GLN A 132 9.56 36.94 -13.77
C GLN A 132 9.72 36.88 -12.24
N PRO A 133 10.12 37.97 -11.57
CA PRO A 133 10.05 38.05 -10.12
C PRO A 133 8.58 38.08 -9.70
N ASP A 134 8.20 37.23 -8.75
CA ASP A 134 6.84 37.13 -8.25
C ASP A 134 6.82 36.94 -6.73
N THR A 135 5.75 37.38 -6.08
CA THR A 135 5.49 37.13 -4.66
C THR A 135 4.41 36.06 -4.53
N VAL A 136 4.84 34.84 -4.26
CA VAL A 136 3.97 33.67 -4.25
C VAL A 136 3.41 33.45 -2.84
N ASP A 137 2.08 33.39 -2.74
CA ASP A 137 1.39 32.97 -1.52
C ASP A 137 1.35 31.44 -1.44
N LEU A 138 2.17 30.88 -0.55
CA LEU A 138 2.29 29.43 -0.36
C LEU A 138 1.13 28.79 0.40
N LEU A 139 0.15 29.58 0.85
CA LEU A 139 -1.05 29.11 1.52
C LEU A 139 -2.32 29.44 0.71
N ALA A 140 -2.20 29.88 -0.54
CA ALA A 140 -3.33 30.21 -1.40
C ALA A 140 -4.25 29.00 -1.63
N HIS A 141 -5.51 29.12 -1.21
CA HIS A 141 -6.51 28.09 -1.40
C HIS A 141 -7.92 28.68 -1.50
N ASN A 142 -8.79 27.97 -2.21
CA ASN A 142 -10.23 28.19 -2.15
C ASN A 142 -10.87 27.26 -1.12
N VAL A 143 -12.16 27.42 -0.84
CA VAL A 143 -12.93 26.50 -0.01
C VAL A 143 -14.00 25.83 -0.86
N SER A 144 -14.10 24.51 -0.80
CA SER A 144 -15.12 23.75 -1.53
C SER A 144 -16.52 23.97 -0.94
N PRO A 145 -17.60 23.63 -1.68
CA PRO A 145 -18.94 23.63 -1.12
C PRO A 145 -19.11 22.75 0.12
N GLY A 146 -18.26 21.73 0.29
CA GLY A 146 -18.22 20.85 1.45
C GLY A 146 -17.41 21.39 2.63
N GLY A 147 -16.84 22.60 2.54
CA GLY A 147 -16.03 23.22 3.60
C GLY A 147 -14.57 22.76 3.63
N THR A 148 -14.10 22.08 2.58
CA THR A 148 -12.72 21.57 2.50
C THR A 148 -11.81 22.62 1.85
N ALA A 149 -10.59 22.80 2.35
CA ALA A 149 -9.58 23.60 1.68
C ALA A 149 -9.20 23.01 0.30
N LEU A 150 -9.08 23.88 -0.70
CA LEU A 150 -8.70 23.58 -2.08
C LEU A 150 -7.41 24.35 -2.43
N PRO A 151 -6.23 23.82 -2.07
CA PRO A 151 -4.97 24.47 -2.40
C PRO A 151 -4.80 24.61 -3.91
N GLN A 152 -4.16 25.69 -4.34
CA GLN A 152 -3.77 25.86 -5.74
C GLN A 152 -2.89 24.67 -6.18
N PRO A 153 -3.08 24.11 -7.39
CA PRO A 153 -2.44 22.84 -7.79
C PRO A 153 -0.91 22.81 -7.63
N HIS A 154 -0.24 23.94 -7.90
CA HIS A 154 1.22 24.02 -7.79
C HIS A 154 1.74 23.89 -6.35
N LEU A 155 0.91 24.18 -5.33
CA LEU A 155 1.31 24.13 -3.92
C LEU A 155 1.58 22.71 -3.41
N TYR A 156 0.98 21.68 -4.01
CA TYR A 156 1.26 20.28 -3.63
C TYR A 156 2.74 19.92 -3.79
N THR A 157 3.42 20.53 -4.76
CA THR A 157 4.88 20.40 -4.93
C THR A 157 5.62 21.56 -4.27
N LEU A 158 5.20 22.80 -4.53
CA LEU A 158 5.97 24.00 -4.15
C LEU A 158 6.05 24.21 -2.64
N LEU A 159 4.93 24.12 -1.91
CA LEU A 159 4.94 24.30 -0.45
C LEU A 159 5.74 23.18 0.23
N ALA A 160 5.59 21.94 -0.24
CA ALA A 160 6.35 20.80 0.28
C ALA A 160 7.86 20.97 0.03
N ASP A 161 8.26 21.41 -1.17
CA ASP A 161 9.66 21.67 -1.52
C ASP A 161 10.25 22.81 -0.69
N TYR A 162 9.49 23.90 -0.48
CA TYR A 162 9.90 25.01 0.38
C TYR A 162 10.15 24.55 1.83
N VAL A 163 9.23 23.78 2.41
CA VAL A 163 9.34 23.26 3.78
C VAL A 163 10.53 22.30 3.91
N ALA A 164 10.76 21.45 2.91
CA ALA A 164 11.96 20.61 2.86
C ALA A 164 13.24 21.46 2.78
N GLY A 165 13.22 22.57 2.03
CA GLY A 165 14.32 23.53 1.99
C GLY A 165 14.63 24.14 3.37
N LEU A 166 13.60 24.49 4.15
CA LEU A 166 13.78 24.98 5.53
C LEU A 166 14.47 23.95 6.43
N ILE A 167 14.05 22.67 6.36
CA ILE A 167 14.66 21.58 7.15
C ILE A 167 16.12 21.35 6.71
N ALA A 168 16.39 21.35 5.41
CA ALA A 168 17.74 21.14 4.88
C ALA A 168 18.71 22.30 5.21
N ALA A 169 18.19 23.53 5.32
CA ALA A 169 18.95 24.73 5.66
C ALA A 169 19.10 24.97 7.16
N ALA A 170 18.50 24.13 8.02
CA ALA A 170 18.59 24.29 9.47
C ALA A 170 20.05 24.19 9.95
N ASP A 171 20.48 25.19 10.73
CA ASP A 171 21.84 25.24 11.27
C ASP A 171 22.09 24.12 12.30
N VAL A 172 21.05 23.80 13.07
CA VAL A 172 21.05 22.78 14.13
C VAL A 172 20.80 21.40 13.53
N PRO A 173 21.77 20.47 13.57
CA PRO A 173 21.55 19.11 13.11
C PRO A 173 20.64 18.34 14.07
N TYR A 174 20.05 17.24 13.59
CA TYR A 174 19.37 16.30 14.48
C TYR A 174 20.41 15.56 15.31
N GLU A 175 20.46 15.82 16.62
CA GLU A 175 21.46 15.23 17.52
C GLU A 175 20.80 14.50 18.68
N HIS A 176 21.28 13.28 18.96
CA HIS A 176 20.89 12.51 20.14
C HIS A 176 21.99 11.51 20.52
N ASP A 177 22.29 11.39 21.81
CA ASP A 177 23.35 10.54 22.39
C ASP A 177 24.68 10.56 21.60
N GLY A 178 25.18 11.76 21.33
CA GLY A 178 26.48 11.98 20.68
C GLY A 178 26.53 11.67 19.18
N ARG A 179 25.39 11.34 18.55
CA ARG A 179 25.30 11.16 17.10
C ARG A 179 24.46 12.26 16.46
N SER A 180 25.02 12.87 15.42
CA SER A 180 24.46 14.02 14.74
C SER A 180 24.17 13.70 13.27
N LEU A 181 22.99 14.05 12.78
CA LEU A 181 22.54 13.85 11.41
C LEU A 181 22.19 15.19 10.76
N ARG A 182 22.65 15.39 9.52
CA ARG A 182 22.20 16.49 8.66
C ARG A 182 21.38 15.94 7.51
N PHE A 183 20.42 16.71 7.05
CA PHE A 183 19.51 16.31 5.97
C PHE A 183 19.82 17.08 4.70
N ARG A 184 19.71 16.39 3.56
CA ARG A 184 19.77 16.99 2.24
C ARG A 184 18.50 16.68 1.47
N GLN A 185 17.97 17.72 0.83
CA GLN A 185 16.79 17.63 -0.02
C GLN A 185 17.11 16.94 -1.34
N ILE A 186 16.09 16.32 -1.94
CA ILE A 186 16.17 15.54 -3.17
C ILE A 186 15.30 16.18 -4.24
N ALA A 187 15.78 16.20 -5.49
CA ALA A 187 14.98 16.56 -6.66
C ALA A 187 13.98 15.43 -7.00
N VAL A 188 12.83 15.48 -6.35
CA VAL A 188 11.73 14.51 -6.49
C VAL A 188 10.97 14.68 -7.80
N ASN A 189 10.20 13.66 -8.17
CA ASN A 189 9.27 13.76 -9.29
C ASN A 189 8.07 14.64 -8.87
N PRO A 190 7.64 15.63 -9.66
CA PRO A 190 6.42 16.37 -9.36
C PRO A 190 5.19 15.46 -9.20
N ALA A 191 5.17 14.31 -9.89
CA ALA A 191 4.11 13.30 -9.76
C ALA A 191 4.06 12.60 -8.39
N SER A 192 5.07 12.78 -7.54
CA SER A 192 5.11 12.19 -6.20
C SER A 192 4.26 12.96 -5.19
N ASP A 193 3.81 14.19 -5.50
CA ASP A 193 3.01 15.06 -4.64
C ASP A 193 3.56 15.19 -3.20
N CYS A 194 4.89 15.13 -3.06
CA CYS A 194 5.63 15.28 -1.82
C CYS A 194 7.09 15.65 -2.10
N ALA A 195 7.73 16.32 -1.14
CA ALA A 195 9.18 16.53 -1.10
C ALA A 195 9.87 15.45 -0.25
N GLU A 196 11.15 15.19 -0.52
CA GLU A 196 11.94 14.19 0.22
C GLU A 196 13.29 14.77 0.65
N LEU A 197 13.72 14.41 1.86
CA LEU A 197 15.07 14.59 2.37
C LEU A 197 15.65 13.25 2.84
N VAL A 198 16.98 13.12 2.74
CA VAL A 198 17.73 12.01 3.33
C VAL A 198 18.82 12.53 4.26
N SER A 199 19.09 11.81 5.35
CA SER A 199 20.27 12.08 6.17
C SER A 199 21.55 11.77 5.36
N TRP A 200 22.51 12.69 5.39
CA TRP A 200 23.78 12.53 4.69
C TRP A 200 24.97 13.04 5.51
N PRO A 201 26.12 12.33 5.57
CA PRO A 201 26.43 11.04 4.93
C PRO A 201 25.53 9.87 5.40
N PRO A 202 25.47 8.75 4.66
CA PRO A 202 24.66 7.61 5.06
C PRO A 202 25.25 6.96 6.32
N LEU A 203 24.39 6.35 7.11
CA LEU A 203 24.74 5.52 8.26
C LEU A 203 25.24 4.16 7.78
N GLU A 204 26.22 3.61 8.49
CA GLU A 204 26.79 2.29 8.23
C GLU A 204 26.34 1.30 9.32
N HIS A 205 25.87 0.13 8.90
CA HIS A 205 25.64 -1.03 9.75
C HIS A 205 26.61 -2.15 9.34
N LYS A 206 27.38 -2.69 10.28
CA LYS A 206 28.32 -3.80 10.05
C LYS A 206 27.84 -5.06 10.76
N LYS A 207 27.98 -6.19 10.09
CA LYS A 207 27.68 -7.52 10.65
C LYS A 207 28.68 -8.52 10.11
N THR A 208 29.20 -9.33 11.01
CA THR A 208 30.19 -10.36 10.70
C THR A 208 29.49 -11.69 10.54
N TYR A 209 29.67 -12.32 9.38
CA TYR A 209 29.15 -13.64 9.06
C TYR A 209 30.30 -14.58 8.77
N LYS A 210 30.46 -15.63 9.58
CA LYS A 210 31.48 -16.69 9.38
C LYS A 210 32.89 -16.14 9.12
N GLY A 211 33.30 -15.08 9.84
CA GLY A 211 34.60 -14.44 9.70
C GLY A 211 34.68 -13.30 8.67
N THR A 212 33.66 -13.10 7.84
CA THR A 212 33.61 -12.00 6.86
C THR A 212 32.70 -10.89 7.37
N SER A 213 33.23 -9.67 7.51
CA SER A 213 32.43 -8.48 7.82
C SER A 213 31.82 -7.91 6.54
N ARG A 214 30.53 -7.60 6.59
CA ARG A 214 29.84 -6.87 5.52
C ARG A 214 29.23 -5.59 6.07
N SER A 215 29.25 -4.55 5.24
CA SER A 215 28.63 -3.25 5.53
C SER A 215 27.34 -3.08 4.72
N TRP A 216 26.34 -2.48 5.35
CA TRP A 216 25.10 -2.02 4.75
C TRP A 216 24.94 -0.53 5.03
N TYR A 217 24.56 0.25 4.02
CA TYR A 217 24.43 1.69 4.13
C TYR A 217 22.96 2.10 4.07
N TYR A 218 22.57 3.03 4.93
CA TYR A 218 21.18 3.50 5.00
C TYR A 218 21.11 4.96 5.49
N SER A 219 20.02 5.64 5.20
CA SER A 219 19.76 7.02 5.64
C SER A 219 18.38 7.11 6.29
N ALA A 220 18.21 8.04 7.24
CA ALA A 220 16.89 8.51 7.63
C ALA A 220 16.25 9.22 6.42
N THR A 221 14.94 9.04 6.22
CA THR A 221 14.18 9.83 5.25
C THR A 221 13.16 10.71 5.96
N ILE A 222 12.97 11.91 5.46
CA ILE A 222 11.84 12.78 5.81
C ILE A 222 11.08 13.09 4.52
N LYS A 223 9.79 12.79 4.48
CA LYS A 223 8.90 13.18 3.39
C LYS A 223 7.90 14.21 3.90
N VAL A 224 7.66 15.25 3.11
CA VAL A 224 6.72 16.33 3.41
C VAL A 224 5.66 16.36 2.33
N ALA A 225 4.38 16.32 2.69
CA ALA A 225 3.28 16.34 1.73
C ALA A 225 2.14 17.26 2.19
N LEU A 226 1.64 18.10 1.29
CA LEU A 226 0.45 18.92 1.52
C LEU A 226 -0.82 18.06 1.41
N ARG A 227 -1.65 18.05 2.44
CA ARG A 227 -2.90 17.29 2.50
C ARG A 227 -4.05 18.15 3.04
N THR A 228 -5.27 17.76 2.68
CA THR A 228 -6.52 18.42 3.11
C THR A 228 -7.37 17.42 3.89
N VAL A 229 -8.23 17.92 4.76
CA VAL A 229 -9.17 17.12 5.55
C VAL A 229 -10.58 17.54 5.15
N VAL A 230 -11.48 16.57 4.97
CA VAL A 230 -12.87 16.85 4.57
C VAL A 230 -13.57 17.72 5.60
N GLY A 231 -14.20 18.81 5.13
CA GLY A 231 -14.91 19.76 5.99
C GLY A 231 -14.01 20.66 6.83
N ASP A 232 -12.71 20.72 6.53
CA ASP A 232 -11.74 21.57 7.21
C ASP A 232 -11.03 22.51 6.22
N THR A 233 -11.01 23.80 6.54
CA THR A 233 -10.40 24.86 5.74
C THR A 233 -8.90 25.01 5.97
N THR A 234 -8.32 24.25 6.89
CA THR A 234 -6.89 24.34 7.24
C THR A 234 -6.04 23.41 6.38
N LEU A 235 -5.03 23.97 5.71
CA LEU A 235 -3.99 23.22 5.01
C LEU A 235 -3.04 22.52 5.99
N ARG A 236 -2.65 21.27 5.70
CA ARG A 236 -1.76 20.49 6.57
C ARG A 236 -0.58 19.92 5.82
N LEU A 237 0.59 19.99 6.44
CA LEU A 237 1.79 19.34 5.96
C LEU A 237 2.03 18.07 6.77
N HIS A 238 1.82 16.92 6.14
CA HIS A 238 2.15 15.64 6.74
C HIS A 238 3.64 15.40 6.60
N VAL A 239 4.29 15.09 7.74
CA VAL A 239 5.69 14.73 7.81
C VAL A 239 5.80 13.24 8.11
N ASN A 240 6.45 12.50 7.22
CA ASN A 240 6.65 11.07 7.37
C ASN A 240 8.14 10.76 7.47
N SER A 241 8.53 10.02 8.51
CA SER A 241 9.89 9.58 8.75
C SER A 241 10.07 8.10 8.47
N GLY A 242 11.22 7.72 7.90
CA GLY A 242 11.49 6.34 7.47
C GLY A 242 12.97 6.06 7.22
N ILE A 243 13.25 4.96 6.51
CA ILE A 243 14.60 4.50 6.18
C ILE A 243 14.75 4.36 4.66
N ARG A 244 15.80 4.95 4.10
CA ARG A 244 16.31 4.69 2.76
C ARG A 244 17.48 3.72 2.85
N ARG A 245 17.42 2.61 2.10
CA ARG A 245 18.51 1.64 2.00
C ARG A 245 19.30 1.90 0.72
N TRP A 246 20.61 1.69 0.76
CA TRP A 246 21.51 1.88 -0.37
C TRP A 246 22.15 0.55 -0.77
N THR A 247 22.44 0.37 -2.06
CA THR A 247 23.19 -0.81 -2.51
C THR A 247 24.64 -0.73 -2.02
N ALA A 248 25.27 -1.88 -1.78
CA ALA A 248 26.69 -1.97 -1.47
C ALA A 248 27.33 -3.05 -2.34
N GLY A 249 28.42 -2.71 -3.04
CA GLY A 249 29.04 -3.56 -4.06
C GLY A 249 28.30 -3.49 -5.40
N GLU A 250 28.17 -4.64 -6.05
CA GLU A 250 27.55 -4.78 -7.37
C GLU A 250 26.04 -4.52 -7.33
N VAL A 251 25.57 -3.74 -8.30
CA VAL A 251 24.15 -3.38 -8.46
C VAL A 251 23.48 -4.37 -9.41
N HIS A 252 22.38 -4.93 -8.96
CA HIS A 252 21.60 -5.87 -9.76
C HIS A 252 20.18 -5.35 -10.01
N THR A 253 20.04 -4.54 -11.06
CA THR A 253 18.75 -3.95 -11.45
C THR A 253 17.81 -4.99 -12.08
N LYS A 254 16.49 -4.77 -11.98
CA LYS A 254 15.47 -5.67 -12.54
C LYS A 254 15.18 -5.29 -13.99
N GLY A 255 15.94 -5.81 -14.95
CA GLY A 255 15.61 -5.70 -16.38
C GLY A 255 15.43 -4.25 -16.86
N ARG A 256 14.23 -3.90 -17.39
CA ARG A 256 13.94 -2.56 -17.96
C ARG A 256 13.77 -1.47 -16.88
N TYR A 257 13.62 -1.85 -15.62
CA TYR A 257 13.43 -0.94 -14.49
C TYR A 257 14.79 -0.45 -13.99
N GLY A 258 15.00 0.86 -14.07
CA GLY A 258 16.19 1.50 -13.50
C GLY A 258 16.07 1.65 -11.99
N ALA A 259 17.20 1.65 -11.31
CA ALA A 259 17.34 2.06 -9.93
C ALA A 259 17.53 3.58 -9.86
N SER A 260 16.82 4.25 -8.95
CA SER A 260 17.07 5.67 -8.69
C SER A 260 18.45 5.85 -8.08
N THR A 261 19.26 6.70 -8.69
CA THR A 261 20.60 7.07 -8.22
C THR A 261 20.62 8.53 -7.84
N TYR A 262 21.06 8.77 -6.61
CA TYR A 262 21.12 10.07 -5.97
C TYR A 262 22.52 10.62 -6.19
N LEU A 263 22.61 11.82 -6.74
CA LEU A 263 23.85 12.43 -7.21
C LEU A 263 24.04 13.81 -6.58
N LEU A 264 25.21 14.04 -5.98
CA LEU A 264 25.70 15.38 -5.63
C LEU A 264 26.99 15.62 -6.37
N SER A 265 27.14 16.82 -6.92
CA SER A 265 28.36 17.23 -7.63
C SER A 265 28.92 18.49 -6.98
N THR A 266 30.24 18.54 -6.89
CA THR A 266 30.99 19.75 -6.45
C THR A 266 31.02 20.85 -7.52
N SER A 267 30.60 20.52 -8.75
CA SER A 267 30.47 21.44 -9.87
C SER A 267 29.07 21.34 -10.49
N PRO A 268 28.61 22.36 -11.22
CA PRO A 268 27.35 22.28 -11.98
C PRO A 268 27.33 21.08 -12.93
N PHE A 269 26.17 20.41 -13.05
CA PHE A 269 26.00 19.33 -14.03
C PHE A 269 26.00 19.86 -15.47
N VAL A 270 25.58 21.11 -15.66
CA VAL A 270 25.60 21.83 -16.94
C VAL A 270 26.36 23.13 -16.77
N ALA A 271 27.21 23.46 -17.75
CA ALA A 271 28.02 24.68 -17.69
C ALA A 271 27.12 25.94 -17.64
N GLY A 272 27.44 26.86 -16.74
CA GLY A 272 26.72 28.12 -16.57
C GLY A 272 25.60 28.10 -15.52
N ASP A 273 25.34 26.96 -14.89
CA ASP A 273 24.37 26.82 -13.79
C ASP A 273 25.04 26.88 -12.40
N PRO A 274 24.28 27.10 -11.31
CA PRO A 274 24.81 27.01 -9.95
C PRO A 274 25.18 25.58 -9.57
N THR A 275 26.12 25.44 -8.63
CA THR A 275 26.43 24.14 -8.02
C THR A 275 25.20 23.62 -7.26
N PRO A 276 24.73 22.39 -7.53
CA PRO A 276 23.55 21.80 -6.91
C PRO A 276 23.59 21.85 -5.38
N GLN A 277 22.50 22.31 -4.76
CA GLN A 277 22.30 22.19 -3.32
C GLN A 277 21.54 20.90 -2.96
N LYS A 278 20.61 20.49 -3.84
CA LYS A 278 19.83 19.25 -3.73
C LYS A 278 20.55 18.05 -4.35
N PHE A 279 20.24 16.85 -3.87
CA PHE A 279 20.54 15.62 -4.59
C PHE A 279 19.78 15.60 -5.92
N ALA A 280 20.51 15.55 -7.03
CA ALA A 280 19.96 15.20 -8.33
C ALA A 280 19.58 13.72 -8.35
N VAL A 281 18.60 13.36 -9.21
CA VAL A 281 18.15 11.97 -9.34
C VAL A 281 18.18 11.52 -10.79
N ALA A 282 19.09 10.60 -11.09
CA ALA A 282 19.14 9.85 -12.35
C ALA A 282 18.60 8.42 -12.16
N ASN A 283 18.42 7.67 -13.25
CA ASN A 283 18.05 6.25 -13.17
C ASN A 283 19.08 5.37 -13.86
N LEU A 284 19.76 4.52 -13.10
CA LEU A 284 20.71 3.53 -13.59
C LEU A 284 19.96 2.25 -13.97
N PHE A 285 20.09 1.73 -15.19
CA PHE A 285 19.38 0.54 -15.61
C PHE A 285 20.27 -0.41 -16.42
N TRP A 286 19.89 -1.69 -16.47
CA TRP A 286 20.56 -2.68 -17.30
C TRP A 286 20.06 -2.59 -18.75
N ASN A 287 20.95 -2.19 -19.66
CA ASN A 287 20.64 -2.12 -21.09
C ASN A 287 20.85 -3.50 -21.74
N ARG A 288 19.76 -4.12 -22.19
CA ARG A 288 19.79 -5.47 -22.79
C ARG A 288 20.50 -5.53 -24.15
N HIS A 289 20.55 -4.42 -24.88
CA HIS A 289 21.21 -4.38 -26.19
C HIS A 289 22.73 -4.34 -26.04
N THR A 290 23.23 -3.46 -25.18
CA THR A 290 24.67 -3.33 -24.91
C THR A 290 25.18 -4.37 -23.92
N LYS A 291 24.28 -5.02 -23.17
CA LYS A 291 24.59 -5.95 -22.07
C LYS A 291 25.48 -5.31 -20.99
N ASP A 292 25.20 -4.04 -20.67
CA ASP A 292 25.88 -3.29 -19.63
C ASP A 292 24.93 -2.33 -18.91
N MET A 293 25.38 -1.71 -17.83
CA MET A 293 24.68 -0.62 -17.16
C MET A 293 24.70 0.65 -18.01
N ASP A 294 23.61 1.41 -17.94
CA ASP A 294 23.46 2.66 -18.68
C ASP A 294 22.59 3.66 -17.90
N TRP A 295 22.72 4.95 -18.20
CA TRP A 295 21.87 5.99 -17.68
C TRP A 295 20.60 6.11 -18.52
N ARG A 296 19.43 6.10 -17.88
CA ARG A 296 18.18 6.42 -18.58
C ARG A 296 18.27 7.84 -19.12
N ASN A 297 17.95 8.02 -20.41
CA ASN A 297 18.17 9.26 -21.17
C ASN A 297 19.66 9.66 -21.36
N GLY A 298 20.60 8.73 -21.20
CA GLY A 298 22.06 8.98 -21.29
C GLY A 298 22.75 8.57 -22.61
N GLY A 299 22.08 7.87 -23.52
CA GLY A 299 22.71 7.42 -24.78
C GLY A 299 23.10 8.56 -25.76
N PRO A 300 23.83 8.26 -26.85
CA PRO A 300 24.43 9.27 -27.74
C PRO A 300 23.46 10.30 -28.36
N GLY A 301 22.19 9.93 -28.56
CA GLY A 301 21.15 10.85 -29.07
C GLY A 301 20.19 11.41 -28.02
N GLN A 302 20.36 11.02 -26.75
CA GLN A 302 19.41 11.25 -25.66
C GLN A 302 19.61 12.60 -24.94
N LEU A 303 18.69 12.94 -24.03
CA LEU A 303 18.62 14.24 -23.35
C LEU A 303 19.89 14.61 -22.57
N LEU A 304 20.46 13.71 -21.76
CA LEU A 304 21.60 14.04 -20.89
C LEU A 304 22.87 14.36 -21.68
N THR A 305 23.06 13.67 -22.81
CA THR A 305 24.18 13.92 -23.73
C THR A 305 24.03 15.27 -24.42
N ARG A 306 22.83 15.61 -24.90
CA ARG A 306 22.56 16.87 -25.61
C ARG A 306 22.80 18.11 -24.75
N VAL A 307 22.62 17.99 -23.44
CA VAL A 307 22.81 19.10 -22.51
C VAL A 307 24.21 19.11 -21.88
N GLY A 308 25.08 18.15 -22.25
CA GLY A 308 26.42 18.02 -21.70
C GLY A 308 26.49 17.50 -20.26
N ALA A 309 25.37 17.05 -19.67
CA ALA A 309 25.32 16.58 -18.29
C ALA A 309 25.93 15.18 -18.11
N LEU A 310 25.92 14.36 -19.16
CA LEU A 310 26.39 12.97 -19.09
C LEU A 310 27.86 12.85 -18.65
N GLU A 311 28.72 13.76 -19.13
CA GLU A 311 30.16 13.77 -18.80
C GLU A 311 30.43 14.10 -17.32
N ARG A 312 29.43 14.64 -16.63
CA ARG A 312 29.47 14.95 -15.19
C ARG A 312 28.83 13.85 -14.33
N LEU A 313 28.32 12.78 -14.95
CA LEU A 313 27.80 11.61 -14.24
C LEU A 313 28.88 10.54 -14.08
N PRO A 314 28.81 9.70 -13.04
CA PRO A 314 29.65 8.52 -12.94
C PRO A 314 29.48 7.63 -14.17
N ALA A 315 30.56 6.98 -14.61
CA ALA A 315 30.48 5.94 -15.62
C ALA A 315 29.52 4.82 -15.12
N PRO A 316 28.43 4.49 -15.85
CA PRO A 316 27.39 3.57 -15.38
C PRO A 316 27.92 2.19 -14.99
N ASP A 317 28.88 1.67 -15.74
CA ASP A 317 29.51 0.36 -15.55
C ASP A 317 30.35 0.34 -14.27
N LEU A 318 31.15 1.38 -14.02
CA LEU A 318 31.96 1.50 -12.81
C LEU A 318 31.08 1.65 -11.56
N LEU A 319 30.03 2.46 -11.65
CA LEU A 319 29.05 2.62 -10.57
C LEU A 319 28.29 1.30 -10.32
N GLY A 320 27.89 0.61 -11.39
CA GLY A 320 27.18 -0.67 -11.31
C GLY A 320 28.02 -1.78 -10.68
N ARG A 321 29.33 -1.83 -10.95
CA ARG A 321 30.22 -2.87 -10.37
C ARG A 321 30.53 -2.64 -8.89
N LYS A 322 30.62 -1.38 -8.44
CA LYS A 322 31.00 -1.04 -7.07
C LYS A 322 30.35 0.26 -6.60
N SER A 323 29.07 0.19 -6.28
CA SER A 323 28.23 1.36 -5.95
C SER A 323 28.66 2.10 -4.68
N ASP A 324 29.14 1.38 -3.67
CA ASP A 324 29.61 1.92 -2.39
C ASP A 324 30.88 2.77 -2.52
N ALA A 325 31.68 2.56 -3.56
CA ALA A 325 32.88 3.37 -3.82
C ALA A 325 32.58 4.84 -4.18
N TRP A 326 31.33 5.19 -4.44
CA TRP A 326 30.91 6.54 -4.82
C TRP A 326 30.18 7.31 -3.71
N MET A 327 29.84 6.65 -2.58
CA MET A 327 29.04 7.26 -1.52
C MET A 327 29.76 8.35 -0.72
N PHE A 328 31.08 8.36 -0.72
CA PHE A 328 31.87 9.34 0.04
C PHE A 328 32.64 10.30 -0.89
N GLY A 329 32.15 10.45 -2.12
CA GLY A 329 32.74 11.31 -3.14
C GLY A 329 33.86 10.61 -3.90
N ARG A 330 33.79 10.69 -5.23
CA ARG A 330 34.80 10.22 -6.18
C ARG A 330 34.73 11.08 -7.43
N ASP A 331 35.87 11.54 -7.93
CA ASP A 331 35.96 12.35 -9.14
C ASP A 331 35.06 13.62 -9.10
N GLY A 332 34.90 14.22 -7.90
CA GLY A 332 34.06 15.40 -7.67
C GLY A 332 32.55 15.11 -7.58
N VAL A 333 32.14 13.84 -7.64
CA VAL A 333 30.74 13.40 -7.59
C VAL A 333 30.52 12.41 -6.44
N THR A 334 29.44 12.62 -5.69
CA THR A 334 28.92 11.63 -4.74
C THR A 334 27.72 10.95 -5.37
N ALA A 335 27.70 9.61 -5.37
CA ALA A 335 26.59 8.84 -5.92
C ALA A 335 26.14 7.72 -4.98
N ALA A 336 24.83 7.53 -4.84
CA ALA A 336 24.24 6.42 -4.09
C ALA A 336 23.06 5.82 -4.83
N VAL A 337 23.10 4.52 -5.07
CA VAL A 337 22.04 3.79 -5.76
C VAL A 337 21.07 3.22 -4.72
N ALA A 338 19.79 3.57 -4.84
CA ALA A 338 18.77 3.12 -3.91
C ALA A 338 18.57 1.60 -4.02
N TYR A 339 18.58 0.90 -2.89
CA TYR A 339 18.28 -0.53 -2.83
C TYR A 339 16.76 -0.76 -2.89
N HIS A 340 16.36 -1.81 -3.60
CA HIS A 340 14.98 -2.32 -3.62
C HIS A 340 15.00 -3.83 -3.37
N THR A 341 14.01 -4.35 -2.64
CA THR A 341 13.92 -5.79 -2.29
C THR A 341 13.81 -6.69 -3.51
N THR A 342 13.31 -6.17 -4.63
CA THR A 342 13.23 -6.90 -5.90
C THR A 342 14.55 -6.95 -6.69
N MET A 343 15.60 -6.27 -6.24
CA MET A 343 16.92 -6.37 -6.86
C MET A 343 17.48 -7.78 -6.70
N ARG A 344 18.23 -8.26 -7.69
CA ARG A 344 18.80 -9.61 -7.62
C ARG A 344 20.06 -9.58 -6.77
N GLY A 345 19.93 -9.62 -5.45
CA GLY A 345 21.06 -9.55 -4.56
C GLY A 345 20.72 -10.10 -3.17
N PRO A 346 21.69 -10.07 -2.27
CA PRO A 346 21.45 -10.38 -0.87
C PRO A 346 20.50 -9.36 -0.24
N ASP A 347 19.67 -9.83 0.68
CA ASP A 347 18.76 -8.97 1.43
C ASP A 347 19.54 -7.93 2.25
N HIS A 348 18.95 -6.76 2.39
CA HIS A 348 19.54 -5.68 3.16
C HIS A 348 19.22 -5.88 4.66
N GLU A 349 20.24 -5.90 5.51
CA GLU A 349 20.08 -6.26 6.95
C GLU A 349 19.31 -5.22 7.77
N VAL A 350 19.33 -3.94 7.38
CA VAL A 350 18.62 -2.88 8.11
C VAL A 350 17.12 -3.04 7.92
N GLY A 351 16.35 -3.16 9.00
CA GLY A 351 14.89 -3.31 9.00
C GLY A 351 14.13 -2.05 8.59
N THR A 352 12.85 -2.17 8.22
CA THR A 352 12.00 -1.04 7.76
C THR A 352 11.50 -0.15 8.90
N GLY A 353 11.15 1.11 8.60
CA GLY A 353 10.50 2.05 9.54
C GLY A 353 11.34 2.52 10.75
N LEU A 354 10.79 3.47 11.50
CA LEU A 354 11.32 3.99 12.78
C LEU A 354 10.32 3.71 13.92
N MET A 355 10.80 3.49 15.14
CA MET A 355 9.93 3.29 16.30
C MET A 355 9.30 4.61 16.78
N PRO A 356 8.19 4.57 17.54
CA PRO A 356 7.48 5.78 17.95
C PRO A 356 8.35 6.80 18.69
N LEU A 357 9.26 6.36 19.58
CA LEU A 357 10.10 7.30 20.33
C LEU A 357 11.10 8.03 19.42
N GLU A 358 11.84 7.31 18.58
CA GLU A 358 12.77 7.92 17.62
C GLU A 358 12.04 8.79 16.59
N ARG A 359 10.87 8.36 16.11
CA ARG A 359 9.98 9.17 15.27
C ARG A 359 9.61 10.49 15.95
N SER A 360 9.11 10.42 17.19
CA SER A 360 8.66 11.61 17.92
C SER A 360 9.80 12.63 18.10
N ARG A 361 11.00 12.17 18.45
CA ARG A 361 12.19 13.03 18.58
C ARG A 361 12.54 13.70 17.26
N LEU A 362 12.58 12.93 16.17
CA LEU A 362 12.86 13.49 14.85
C LEU A 362 11.78 14.50 14.41
N THR A 363 10.51 14.24 14.71
CA THR A 363 9.42 15.18 14.42
C THR A 363 9.49 16.44 15.27
N GLN A 364 9.89 16.35 16.54
CA GLN A 364 10.14 17.54 17.38
C GLN A 364 11.32 18.37 16.86
N TRP A 365 12.40 17.74 16.42
CA TRP A 365 13.49 18.46 15.74
C TRP A 365 13.00 19.15 14.45
N VAL A 366 12.16 18.48 13.64
CA VAL A 366 11.53 19.13 12.48
C VAL A 366 10.69 20.34 12.90
N ARG A 367 9.94 20.26 14.00
CA ARG A 367 9.18 21.39 14.54
C ARG A 367 10.08 22.57 14.87
N GLU A 368 11.24 22.34 15.49
CA GLU A 368 12.24 23.38 15.75
C GLU A 368 12.76 24.02 14.46
N CYS A 369 13.06 23.21 13.44
CA CYS A 369 13.50 23.70 12.12
C CYS A 369 12.45 24.55 11.40
N LEU A 370 11.16 24.28 11.63
CA LEU A 370 10.05 24.98 10.98
C LEU A 370 9.54 26.20 11.74
N ALA A 371 9.92 26.36 13.00
CA ALA A 371 9.55 27.51 13.81
C ALA A 371 10.16 28.83 13.25
N PRO A 372 9.46 29.97 13.39
CA PRO A 372 8.11 30.12 13.94
C PRO A 372 7.00 29.88 12.90
N ARG A 373 7.32 29.55 11.64
CA ARG A 373 6.38 29.58 10.49
C ARG A 373 5.32 28.47 10.51
N PHE A 374 5.68 27.32 11.07
CA PHE A 374 4.78 26.20 11.25
C PHE A 374 4.91 25.65 12.66
N ASP A 375 3.84 25.07 13.16
CA ASP A 375 3.83 24.29 14.39
C ASP A 375 3.07 22.98 14.19
N LEU A 376 3.26 22.03 15.11
CA LEU A 376 2.51 20.77 15.12
C LEU A 376 1.02 21.07 15.27
N ASP A 377 0.21 20.35 14.49
CA ASP A 377 -1.24 20.34 14.66
C ASP A 377 -1.62 19.78 16.03
N LYS A 378 -2.79 20.15 16.51
CA LYS A 378 -3.29 19.74 17.83
C LYS A 378 -3.37 18.21 17.93
N PRO A 379 -3.07 17.63 19.11
CA PRO A 379 -3.30 16.20 19.37
C PRO A 379 -4.77 15.82 19.11
N LEU A 380 -4.99 14.60 18.63
CA LEU A 380 -6.32 14.03 18.52
C LEU A 380 -6.73 13.41 19.86
N ALA A 381 -7.95 13.68 20.29
CA ALA A 381 -8.50 13.21 21.56
C ALA A 381 -9.19 11.86 21.38
N ARG A 382 -9.12 11.01 22.42
CA ARG A 382 -9.78 9.70 22.41
C ARG A 382 -11.30 9.84 22.41
N VAL A 383 -11.95 9.12 21.51
CA VAL A 383 -13.41 8.95 21.45
C VAL A 383 -13.80 7.66 22.17
N LYS A 384 -14.87 7.70 22.96
CA LYS A 384 -15.38 6.52 23.68
C LYS A 384 -16.08 5.58 22.69
N THR A 385 -15.62 4.32 22.63
CA THR A 385 -16.15 3.31 21.68
C THR A 385 -16.83 2.13 22.35
N GLY A 386 -17.01 2.11 23.68
CA GLY A 386 -17.52 0.94 24.39
C GLY A 386 -16.53 -0.24 24.48
N GLY A 387 -15.28 -0.05 24.06
CA GLY A 387 -14.21 -1.06 24.13
C GLY A 387 -14.13 -1.98 22.90
N LYS A 388 -13.51 -3.16 23.09
CA LYS A 388 -13.39 -4.19 22.03
C LYS A 388 -14.71 -4.93 21.82
N PRO A 389 -15.00 -5.42 20.60
CA PRO A 389 -16.18 -6.24 20.36
C PRO A 389 -16.14 -7.53 21.19
N THR A 390 -17.32 -8.12 21.40
CA THR A 390 -17.44 -9.44 22.02
C THR A 390 -17.03 -10.50 21.02
N ARG A 391 -16.16 -11.42 21.46
CA ARG A 391 -15.74 -12.59 20.68
C ARG A 391 -16.84 -13.64 20.64
N ALA A 392 -16.98 -14.32 19.52
CA ALA A 392 -17.78 -15.52 19.41
C ALA A 392 -17.06 -16.73 20.02
N LEU A 393 -15.72 -16.76 19.95
CA LEU A 393 -14.91 -17.83 20.50
C LEU A 393 -14.31 -17.45 21.86
N HIS A 394 -14.19 -18.44 22.72
CA HIS A 394 -13.55 -18.32 24.02
C HIS A 394 -12.04 -18.16 23.88
N LYS A 395 -11.47 -17.21 24.63
CA LYS A 395 -10.04 -16.96 24.66
C LYS A 395 -9.38 -17.89 25.67
N HIS A 396 -8.29 -18.56 25.26
CA HIS A 396 -7.46 -19.34 26.17
C HIS A 396 -6.96 -18.54 27.37
N ALA A 397 -6.98 -19.18 28.52
CA ALA A 397 -6.28 -18.74 29.71
C ALA A 397 -4.76 -18.87 29.51
N SER A 398 -4.01 -17.87 29.97
CA SER A 398 -2.55 -17.90 29.85
C SER A 398 -1.96 -18.96 30.78
N VAL A 399 -1.23 -19.93 30.20
CA VAL A 399 -0.48 -20.92 30.97
C VAL A 399 0.66 -20.20 31.73
N PRO A 400 0.71 -20.27 33.07
CA PRO A 400 1.75 -19.62 33.85
C PRO A 400 3.12 -20.24 33.56
N LYS A 401 4.16 -19.41 33.47
CA LYS A 401 5.54 -19.85 33.18
C LYS A 401 6.38 -19.94 34.46
N PRO A 402 7.35 -20.87 34.54
CA PRO A 402 8.26 -20.96 35.68
C PRO A 402 9.09 -19.68 35.80
N LYS A 403 9.32 -19.25 37.05
CA LYS A 403 10.21 -18.14 37.41
C LYS A 403 11.54 -18.70 37.87
N ALA A 404 12.62 -17.92 37.69
CA ALA A 404 13.94 -18.31 38.19
C ALA A 404 13.96 -18.33 39.73
N GLY A 405 14.62 -19.33 40.33
CA GLY A 405 14.77 -19.44 41.79
C GLY A 405 13.60 -20.09 42.52
N MET A 406 12.63 -20.68 41.82
CA MET A 406 11.57 -21.49 42.44
C MET A 406 12.16 -22.78 43.05
N SER A 407 11.69 -23.14 44.24
CA SER A 407 11.96 -24.43 44.90
C SER A 407 11.23 -25.57 44.20
N ASP A 408 11.65 -26.82 44.47
CA ASP A 408 11.02 -28.02 43.89
C ASP A 408 9.52 -28.10 44.22
N ALA A 409 9.11 -27.72 45.43
CA ALA A 409 7.70 -27.67 45.83
C ALA A 409 6.89 -26.62 45.05
N GLU A 410 7.47 -25.44 44.80
CA GLU A 410 6.82 -24.39 44.00
C GLU A 410 6.72 -24.79 42.52
N LEU A 411 7.68 -25.57 42.01
CA LEU A 411 7.64 -26.13 40.66
C LEU A 411 6.52 -27.19 40.52
N GLU A 412 6.32 -28.02 41.54
CA GLU A 412 5.24 -29.01 41.57
C GLU A 412 3.85 -28.33 41.62
N GLU A 413 3.67 -27.32 42.47
CA GLU A 413 2.44 -26.53 42.52
C GLU A 413 2.17 -25.80 41.20
N LEU A 414 3.22 -25.24 40.58
CA LEU A 414 3.11 -24.63 39.26
C LEU A 414 2.71 -25.66 38.20
N ALA A 415 3.27 -26.87 38.23
CA ALA A 415 2.91 -27.93 37.28
C ALA A 415 1.44 -28.33 37.44
N ALA A 416 0.95 -28.48 38.67
CA ALA A 416 -0.47 -28.74 38.94
C ALA A 416 -1.35 -27.61 38.38
N ARG A 417 -1.00 -26.34 38.65
CA ARG A 417 -1.72 -25.18 38.11
C ARG A 417 -1.66 -25.11 36.58
N GLN A 418 -0.52 -25.47 35.98
CA GLN A 418 -0.37 -25.54 34.52
C GLN A 418 -1.30 -26.62 33.93
N ASN A 419 -1.42 -27.77 34.59
CA ASN A 419 -2.32 -28.84 34.16
C ASN A 419 -3.78 -28.38 34.24
N THR A 420 -4.22 -27.78 35.35
CA THR A 420 -5.59 -27.23 35.47
C THR A 420 -5.89 -26.19 34.38
N VAL A 421 -4.94 -25.30 34.08
CA VAL A 421 -5.12 -24.31 33.00
C VAL A 421 -5.15 -24.96 31.62
N ARG A 422 -4.39 -26.04 31.40
CA ARG A 422 -4.41 -26.81 30.15
C ARG A 422 -5.73 -27.54 29.97
N GLU A 423 -6.20 -28.26 31.00
CA GLU A 423 -7.51 -28.93 31.01
C GLU A 423 -8.64 -27.93 30.71
N HIS A 424 -8.63 -26.77 31.37
CA HIS A 424 -9.60 -25.72 31.07
C HIS A 424 -9.50 -25.20 29.63
N ASN A 425 -8.29 -25.00 29.10
CA ASN A 425 -8.12 -24.58 27.71
C ASN A 425 -8.58 -25.65 26.71
N GLU A 426 -8.43 -26.94 27.03
CA GLU A 426 -8.96 -28.06 26.24
C GLU A 426 -10.49 -28.06 26.22
N GLU A 427 -11.15 -27.79 27.35
CA GLU A 427 -12.61 -27.59 27.40
C GLU A 427 -13.05 -26.43 26.48
N LEU A 428 -12.35 -25.29 26.55
CA LEU A 428 -12.60 -24.14 25.69
C LEU A 428 -12.39 -24.47 24.20
N ASP A 429 -11.41 -25.32 23.88
CA ASP A 429 -11.17 -25.77 22.50
C ASP A 429 -12.33 -26.62 21.97
N THR A 430 -12.87 -27.54 22.78
CA THR A 430 -14.08 -28.30 22.44
C THR A 430 -15.30 -27.39 22.20
N GLU A 431 -15.51 -26.38 23.05
CA GLU A 431 -16.60 -25.40 22.87
C GLU A 431 -16.43 -24.55 21.60
N ASN A 432 -15.20 -24.07 21.37
CA ASN A 432 -14.85 -23.31 20.17
C ASN A 432 -15.03 -24.14 18.90
N ALA A 433 -14.62 -25.41 18.93
CA ALA A 433 -14.80 -26.35 17.83
C ALA A 433 -16.28 -26.59 17.53
N ARG A 434 -17.12 -26.79 18.56
CA ARG A 434 -18.58 -26.90 18.38
C ARG A 434 -19.16 -25.65 17.70
N THR A 435 -18.71 -24.48 18.12
CA THR A 435 -19.13 -23.20 17.51
C THR A 435 -18.71 -23.12 16.05
N ARG A 436 -17.47 -23.50 15.70
CA ARG A 436 -17.01 -23.55 14.30
C ARG A 436 -17.81 -24.54 13.46
N ARG A 437 -18.07 -25.75 13.97
CA ARG A 437 -18.90 -26.75 13.28
C ARG A 437 -20.30 -26.21 13.00
N ALA A 438 -20.96 -25.59 13.97
CA ALA A 438 -22.29 -25.00 13.77
C ALA A 438 -22.30 -23.93 12.65
N HIS A 439 -21.27 -23.08 12.58
CA HIS A 439 -21.12 -22.11 11.51
C HIS A 439 -20.84 -22.78 10.15
N LEU A 440 -20.03 -23.82 10.10
CA LEU A 440 -19.75 -24.59 8.88
C LEU A 440 -20.98 -25.34 8.39
N THR A 441 -21.73 -26.02 9.27
CA THR A 441 -22.97 -26.76 8.93
C THR A 441 -23.97 -25.88 8.21
N LYS A 442 -24.11 -24.62 8.64
CA LYS A 442 -24.97 -23.64 7.99
C LYS A 442 -24.43 -23.15 6.65
N ALA A 443 -23.10 -23.18 6.48
CA ALA A 443 -22.43 -22.60 5.34
C ALA A 443 -22.27 -23.56 4.14
N VAL A 444 -22.45 -24.86 4.36
CA VAL A 444 -22.28 -25.90 3.34
C VAL A 444 -23.59 -26.65 3.10
N PRO A 445 -23.82 -27.17 1.88
CA PRO A 445 -25.03 -27.93 1.57
C PRO A 445 -25.19 -29.13 2.53
N ASP A 446 -26.38 -29.27 3.10
CA ASP A 446 -26.78 -30.39 3.98
C ASP A 446 -25.83 -30.66 5.17
N GLY A 447 -25.04 -29.65 5.58
CA GLY A 447 -24.04 -29.82 6.63
C GLY A 447 -22.83 -30.69 6.24
N HIS A 448 -22.67 -31.00 4.95
CA HIS A 448 -21.59 -31.83 4.42
C HIS A 448 -20.54 -31.00 3.68
N LEU A 449 -19.36 -30.84 4.29
CA LEU A 449 -18.19 -30.25 3.66
C LEU A 449 -17.31 -31.34 3.05
N THR A 450 -17.10 -31.27 1.74
CA THR A 450 -16.12 -32.09 1.01
C THR A 450 -14.96 -31.22 0.53
N VAL A 451 -13.74 -31.66 0.83
CA VAL A 451 -12.48 -30.96 0.47
C VAL A 451 -11.60 -31.85 -0.38
N PHE A 452 -11.07 -31.30 -1.47
CA PHE A 452 -10.02 -31.94 -2.26
C PHE A 452 -8.65 -31.39 -1.85
N LEU A 453 -7.77 -32.26 -1.37
CA LEU A 453 -6.43 -31.91 -0.91
C LEU A 453 -5.39 -32.35 -1.95
N LEU A 454 -4.91 -31.40 -2.75
CA LEU A 454 -3.87 -31.62 -3.75
C LEU A 454 -2.50 -31.39 -3.11
N HIS A 455 -1.83 -32.47 -2.72
CA HIS A 455 -0.59 -32.41 -1.96
C HIS A 455 0.66 -32.64 -2.82
N GLN A 456 1.81 -32.11 -2.40
CA GLN A 456 3.10 -32.39 -3.04
C GLN A 456 4.26 -32.37 -2.03
N GLY A 457 5.45 -32.78 -2.48
CA GLY A 457 6.63 -32.86 -1.62
C GLY A 457 6.82 -34.23 -0.94
N GLU A 458 8.02 -34.42 -0.39
CA GLU A 458 8.44 -35.72 0.15
C GLU A 458 7.71 -36.08 1.46
N GLY A 459 7.16 -37.29 1.52
CA GLY A 459 6.56 -37.86 2.72
C GLY A 459 5.20 -37.28 3.14
N SER A 460 4.57 -36.44 2.31
CA SER A 460 3.23 -35.86 2.58
C SER A 460 3.10 -35.18 3.95
N ARG A 461 4.17 -34.51 4.40
CA ARG A 461 4.25 -33.90 5.74
C ARG A 461 3.19 -32.82 5.93
N MET A 462 3.07 -31.87 4.99
CA MET A 462 2.08 -30.79 5.06
C MET A 462 0.65 -31.33 5.04
N ARG A 463 0.35 -32.29 4.14
CA ARG A 463 -0.91 -33.03 4.11
C ARG A 463 -1.30 -33.56 5.49
N ASN A 464 -0.39 -34.26 6.16
CA ASN A 464 -0.67 -34.82 7.48
C ASN A 464 -0.88 -33.73 8.54
N ARG A 465 -0.10 -32.63 8.49
CA ARG A 465 -0.32 -31.47 9.37
C ARG A 465 -1.68 -30.80 9.15
N LEU A 466 -2.13 -30.68 7.91
CA LEU A 466 -3.46 -30.15 7.59
C LEU A 466 -4.56 -31.04 8.19
N LEU A 467 -4.40 -32.36 8.13
CA LEU A 467 -5.31 -33.34 8.76
C LEU A 467 -5.29 -33.22 10.30
N ASP A 468 -4.10 -33.16 10.92
CA ASP A 468 -3.97 -32.97 12.38
C ASP A 468 -4.59 -31.64 12.84
N THR A 469 -4.44 -30.61 12.02
CA THR A 469 -4.94 -29.27 12.34
C THR A 469 -6.47 -29.23 12.27
N ILE A 470 -7.09 -29.83 11.25
CA ILE A 470 -8.55 -29.81 11.13
C ILE A 470 -9.24 -30.65 12.21
N GLU A 471 -8.63 -31.78 12.60
CA GLU A 471 -9.11 -32.59 13.73
C GLU A 471 -9.16 -31.77 15.01
N LYS A 472 -8.13 -30.98 15.30
CA LYS A 472 -8.10 -30.09 16.47
C LYS A 472 -9.06 -28.91 16.33
N LEU A 473 -9.06 -28.23 15.19
CA LEU A 473 -9.88 -27.03 14.98
C LEU A 473 -11.38 -27.30 15.12
N LEU A 474 -11.80 -28.50 14.74
CA LEU A 474 -13.19 -28.95 14.73
C LEU A 474 -13.46 -30.07 15.73
N ASP A 475 -12.55 -30.36 16.66
CA ASP A 475 -12.68 -31.40 17.71
C ASP A 475 -13.27 -32.71 17.14
N LEU A 476 -12.62 -33.22 16.09
CA LEU A 476 -13.02 -34.44 15.39
C LEU A 476 -12.31 -35.64 16.01
N PRO A 477 -12.94 -36.83 15.99
CA PRO A 477 -12.28 -38.03 16.45
C PRO A 477 -11.03 -38.32 15.60
N PRO A 478 -10.03 -39.04 16.16
CA PRO A 478 -8.85 -39.44 15.41
C PRO A 478 -9.22 -40.16 14.12
N ARG A 479 -8.65 -39.72 12.99
CA ARG A 479 -8.92 -40.35 11.69
C ARG A 479 -8.56 -41.83 11.68
N THR A 480 -9.40 -42.61 11.01
CA THR A 480 -9.06 -43.98 10.63
C THR A 480 -7.94 -43.99 9.59
N PRO A 481 -6.97 -44.94 9.66
CA PRO A 481 -5.95 -45.08 8.64
C PRO A 481 -6.57 -45.28 7.25
N SER A 482 -6.24 -44.38 6.33
CA SER A 482 -6.63 -44.43 4.93
C SER A 482 -5.53 -43.79 4.11
N ALA A 483 -5.36 -44.25 2.87
CA ALA A 483 -4.31 -43.73 2.00
C ALA A 483 -4.61 -42.29 1.56
N ASN A 484 -5.86 -42.05 1.13
CA ASN A 484 -6.24 -40.88 0.34
C ASN A 484 -7.65 -40.34 0.62
N SER A 485 -8.42 -40.89 1.56
CA SER A 485 -9.79 -40.43 1.82
C SER A 485 -10.18 -40.60 3.28
N TRP A 486 -10.72 -39.57 3.90
CA TRP A 486 -11.12 -39.56 5.31
C TRP A 486 -12.48 -38.90 5.46
N THR A 487 -13.35 -39.50 6.28
CA THR A 487 -14.68 -38.97 6.58
C THR A 487 -14.89 -38.95 8.08
N TRP A 488 -15.27 -37.80 8.61
CA TRP A 488 -15.67 -37.60 9.99
C TRP A 488 -17.15 -37.25 10.03
N ARG A 489 -17.86 -37.83 11.00
CA ARG A 489 -19.24 -37.48 11.31
C ARG A 489 -19.27 -37.05 12.77
N GLN A 490 -19.62 -35.79 13.02
CA GLN A 490 -19.65 -35.21 14.35
C GLN A 490 -20.87 -34.29 14.45
N ASP A 491 -21.81 -34.63 15.33
CA ASP A 491 -23.10 -33.94 15.45
C ASP A 491 -23.82 -33.87 14.08
N ASP A 492 -24.33 -32.71 13.68
CA ASP A 492 -24.96 -32.46 12.37
C ASP A 492 -23.95 -32.05 11.28
N PHE A 493 -22.65 -32.29 11.49
CA PHE A 493 -21.59 -31.92 10.55
C PHE A 493 -20.86 -33.15 10.01
N VAL A 494 -20.70 -33.20 8.69
CA VAL A 494 -19.92 -34.22 7.99
C VAL A 494 -18.76 -33.54 7.27
N LEU A 495 -17.54 -34.01 7.52
CA LEU A 495 -16.35 -33.60 6.77
C LEU A 495 -15.83 -34.80 5.98
N THR A 496 -15.67 -34.65 4.67
CA THR A 496 -14.95 -35.59 3.83
C THR A 496 -13.73 -34.90 3.21
N ILE A 497 -12.55 -35.51 3.31
CA ILE A 497 -11.33 -35.05 2.66
C ILE A 497 -10.82 -36.13 1.72
N HIS A 498 -10.67 -35.80 0.44
CA HIS A 498 -10.03 -36.66 -0.56
C HIS A 498 -8.69 -36.06 -0.97
N ALA A 499 -7.60 -36.78 -0.74
CA ALA A 499 -6.25 -36.36 -1.08
C ALA A 499 -5.73 -37.02 -2.36
N ARG A 500 -4.95 -36.25 -3.13
CA ARG A 500 -4.23 -36.72 -4.31
C ARG A 500 -2.93 -35.95 -4.47
N ALA A 501 -1.91 -36.60 -5.03
CA ALA A 501 -0.70 -35.90 -5.45
C ALA A 501 -1.00 -34.86 -6.56
N LEU A 502 -0.53 -33.62 -6.36
CA LEU A 502 -0.70 -32.52 -7.33
C LEU A 502 -0.02 -32.82 -8.68
N GLY A 503 1.19 -33.39 -8.62
CA GLY A 503 1.92 -33.87 -9.81
C GLY A 503 2.12 -32.79 -10.88
N ALA A 504 1.89 -33.14 -12.14
CA ALA A 504 2.11 -32.25 -13.28
C ALA A 504 1.25 -30.96 -13.26
N LEU A 505 0.15 -30.94 -12.50
CA LEU A 505 -0.69 -29.74 -12.35
C LEU A 505 0.03 -28.61 -11.59
N GLY A 506 0.99 -28.94 -10.73
CA GLY A 506 1.83 -27.98 -10.00
C GLY A 506 3.09 -27.57 -10.74
N ALA A 507 3.41 -28.19 -11.88
CA ALA A 507 4.63 -27.92 -12.63
C ALA A 507 4.60 -26.54 -13.32
N PRO A 508 5.76 -25.93 -13.62
CA PRO A 508 5.82 -24.67 -14.36
C PRO A 508 5.00 -24.68 -15.66
N LEU A 509 4.34 -23.56 -15.99
CA LEU A 509 3.60 -23.41 -17.25
C LEU A 509 4.53 -23.48 -18.46
N GLY A 510 4.00 -23.96 -19.59
CA GLY A 510 4.70 -23.98 -20.90
C GLY A 510 5.44 -25.28 -21.24
N ASN A 511 5.21 -26.37 -20.49
CA ASN A 511 5.67 -27.73 -20.82
C ASN A 511 7.17 -27.81 -21.18
N GLY A 512 8.03 -27.17 -20.37
CA GLY A 512 9.48 -27.14 -20.54
C GLY A 512 10.02 -25.95 -21.34
N THR A 513 9.16 -25.16 -21.99
CA THR A 513 9.54 -23.88 -22.59
C THR A 513 8.83 -22.73 -21.88
N ASN A 514 9.58 -21.77 -21.35
CA ASN A 514 8.98 -20.63 -20.63
C ASN A 514 8.11 -19.81 -21.59
N PRO A 515 6.78 -19.71 -21.35
CA PRO A 515 5.90 -19.04 -22.27
C PRO A 515 6.17 -17.53 -22.21
N THR A 516 6.20 -16.89 -23.38
CA THR A 516 6.30 -15.43 -23.48
C THR A 516 4.95 -14.80 -23.14
N ARG A 517 4.98 -13.58 -22.59
CA ARG A 517 3.78 -12.78 -22.33
C ARG A 517 2.89 -12.66 -23.57
N GLY A 518 1.58 -12.56 -23.37
CA GLY A 518 0.57 -12.50 -24.44
C GLY A 518 -0.02 -13.89 -24.74
N HIS A 519 -0.41 -14.11 -26.00
CA HIS A 519 -1.14 -15.31 -26.43
C HIS A 519 -0.52 -16.64 -25.99
N LYS A 520 0.82 -16.77 -25.94
CA LYS A 520 1.47 -18.03 -25.51
C LYS A 520 1.27 -18.31 -24.03
N HIS A 521 1.38 -17.28 -23.18
CA HIS A 521 1.09 -17.39 -21.76
C HIS A 521 -0.40 -17.68 -21.53
N ASP A 522 -1.29 -16.97 -22.23
CA ASP A 522 -2.73 -17.16 -22.10
C ASP A 522 -3.15 -18.57 -22.54
N ALA A 523 -2.56 -19.11 -23.61
CA ALA A 523 -2.76 -20.49 -24.03
C ALA A 523 -2.22 -21.51 -23.02
N ALA A 524 -1.08 -21.25 -22.39
CA ALA A 524 -0.53 -22.10 -21.34
C ALA A 524 -1.44 -22.12 -20.09
N VAL A 525 -1.95 -20.95 -19.69
CA VAL A 525 -2.94 -20.82 -18.60
C VAL A 525 -4.23 -21.55 -18.96
N ALA A 526 -4.80 -21.34 -20.15
CA ALA A 526 -6.02 -22.00 -20.60
C ALA A 526 -5.88 -23.52 -20.71
N THR A 527 -4.68 -24.02 -21.05
CA THR A 527 -4.38 -25.46 -21.05
C THR A 527 -4.37 -25.99 -19.62
N ARG A 528 -3.60 -25.38 -18.72
CA ARG A 528 -3.53 -25.83 -17.32
C ARG A 528 -4.89 -25.71 -16.61
N ARG A 529 -5.68 -24.65 -16.87
CA ARG A 529 -7.06 -24.47 -16.37
C ARG A 529 -7.92 -25.69 -16.72
N ARG A 530 -7.95 -26.09 -17.98
CA ARG A 530 -8.71 -27.27 -18.47
C ARG A 530 -8.21 -28.59 -17.87
N ASP A 531 -6.89 -28.76 -17.74
CA ASP A 531 -6.31 -29.97 -17.15
C ASP A 531 -6.71 -30.14 -15.69
N VAL A 532 -6.76 -29.03 -14.94
CA VAL A 532 -7.19 -28.98 -13.54
C VAL A 532 -8.69 -29.27 -13.45
N GLU A 533 -9.52 -28.59 -14.24
CA GLU A 533 -10.97 -28.82 -14.26
C GLU A 533 -11.27 -30.30 -14.53
N THR A 534 -10.71 -30.85 -15.61
CA THR A 534 -10.91 -32.25 -16.01
C THR A 534 -10.49 -33.20 -14.89
N THR A 535 -9.37 -32.89 -14.23
CA THR A 535 -8.86 -33.69 -13.12
C THR A 535 -9.81 -33.68 -11.93
N LEU A 536 -10.33 -32.52 -11.53
CA LEU A 536 -11.20 -32.38 -10.35
C LEU A 536 -12.61 -32.92 -10.63
N ARG A 537 -13.14 -32.77 -11.85
CA ARG A 537 -14.40 -33.41 -12.26
C ARG A 537 -14.30 -34.93 -12.22
N LYS A 538 -13.20 -35.50 -12.74
CA LYS A 538 -12.94 -36.94 -12.64
C LYS A 538 -12.85 -37.41 -11.19
N MET A 539 -12.25 -36.61 -10.30
CA MET A 539 -12.24 -36.93 -8.86
C MET A 539 -13.65 -36.92 -8.26
N THR A 540 -14.47 -35.95 -8.62
CA THR A 540 -15.90 -35.88 -8.24
C THR A 540 -16.64 -37.13 -8.70
N GLU A 541 -16.49 -37.54 -9.96
CA GLU A 541 -17.08 -38.75 -10.52
C GLU A 541 -16.59 -40.03 -9.82
N THR A 542 -15.30 -40.12 -9.51
CA THR A 542 -14.69 -41.30 -8.90
C THR A 542 -15.07 -41.46 -7.44
N THR A 543 -15.19 -40.34 -6.71
CA THR A 543 -15.49 -40.34 -5.27
C THR A 543 -16.99 -40.36 -5.01
N GLY A 544 -17.81 -39.85 -5.95
CA GLY A 544 -19.23 -39.62 -5.75
C GLY A 544 -19.55 -38.36 -4.94
N ASP A 545 -18.54 -37.64 -4.44
CA ASP A 545 -18.71 -36.45 -3.61
C ASP A 545 -18.42 -35.18 -4.40
N THR A 546 -19.32 -34.20 -4.30
CA THR A 546 -19.08 -32.85 -4.85
C THR A 546 -18.31 -32.03 -3.83
N ALA A 547 -17.04 -31.72 -4.10
CA ALA A 547 -16.23 -30.88 -3.23
C ALA A 547 -16.60 -29.39 -3.35
N GLN A 548 -16.48 -28.66 -2.24
CA GLN A 548 -16.68 -27.20 -2.19
C GLN A 548 -15.34 -26.45 -2.16
N LEU A 549 -14.30 -27.05 -1.58
CA LEU A 549 -12.99 -26.44 -1.36
C LEU A 549 -11.86 -27.32 -1.90
N ALA A 550 -10.89 -26.70 -2.55
CA ALA A 550 -9.60 -27.30 -2.87
C ALA A 550 -8.49 -26.70 -2.00
N LEU A 551 -7.77 -27.53 -1.25
CA LEU A 551 -6.52 -27.14 -0.58
C LEU A 551 -5.35 -27.59 -1.45
N VAL A 552 -4.54 -26.64 -1.93
CA VAL A 552 -3.51 -26.90 -2.94
C VAL A 552 -2.13 -26.60 -2.38
N GLU A 553 -1.32 -27.63 -2.21
CA GLU A 553 0.10 -27.47 -1.87
C GLU A 553 0.88 -27.06 -3.12
N LEU A 554 1.45 -25.85 -3.13
CA LEU A 554 2.19 -25.31 -4.27
C LEU A 554 3.50 -24.65 -3.84
N ASP A 555 4.56 -24.89 -4.60
CA ASP A 555 5.87 -24.32 -4.31
C ASP A 555 5.85 -22.78 -4.29
N GLY A 556 6.75 -22.19 -3.51
CA GLY A 556 6.88 -20.73 -3.44
C GLY A 556 7.47 -20.12 -4.71
N ALA A 557 7.41 -18.79 -4.80
CA ALA A 557 7.86 -18.00 -5.97
C ALA A 557 9.30 -18.34 -6.44
N LYS A 558 10.18 -18.81 -5.55
CA LYS A 558 11.55 -19.23 -5.89
C LYS A 558 11.60 -20.43 -6.86
N ALA A 559 10.57 -21.29 -6.88
CA ALA A 559 10.46 -22.40 -7.82
C ALA A 559 10.11 -21.92 -9.24
N PHE A 560 9.44 -20.76 -9.37
CA PHE A 560 8.99 -20.20 -10.64
C PHE A 560 9.85 -18.99 -11.03
N LYS A 561 11.03 -19.27 -11.61
CA LYS A 561 12.05 -18.24 -11.96
C LYS A 561 11.51 -17.10 -12.84
N MET A 562 10.46 -17.36 -13.63
CA MET A 562 9.76 -16.36 -14.45
C MET A 562 8.29 -16.32 -14.06
N ARG A 563 7.72 -15.11 -13.98
CA ARG A 563 6.30 -14.90 -13.66
C ARG A 563 5.36 -15.68 -14.58
N THR A 564 5.66 -15.74 -15.87
CA THR A 564 4.83 -16.45 -16.86
C THR A 564 4.85 -17.97 -16.70
N THR A 565 5.65 -18.50 -15.77
CA THR A 565 5.72 -19.94 -15.48
C THR A 565 4.95 -20.35 -14.24
N ASP A 566 4.44 -19.41 -13.43
CA ASP A 566 3.70 -19.71 -12.20
C ASP A 566 2.31 -20.29 -12.52
N PRO A 567 1.98 -21.53 -12.09
CA PRO A 567 0.71 -22.16 -12.38
C PRO A 567 -0.41 -21.81 -11.39
N LYS A 568 -0.13 -21.10 -10.29
CA LYS A 568 -1.08 -20.82 -9.19
C LYS A 568 -2.42 -20.30 -9.71
N PHE A 569 -2.36 -19.35 -10.63
CA PHE A 569 -3.56 -18.76 -11.21
C PHE A 569 -4.38 -19.74 -12.06
N ALA A 570 -3.71 -20.53 -12.92
CA ALA A 570 -4.40 -21.52 -13.73
C ALA A 570 -5.04 -22.62 -12.87
N LEU A 571 -4.40 -22.98 -11.75
CA LEU A 571 -4.96 -23.88 -10.75
C LEU A 571 -6.23 -23.29 -10.12
N ARG A 572 -6.21 -22.02 -9.70
CA ARG A 572 -7.37 -21.32 -9.12
C ARG A 572 -8.55 -21.28 -10.10
N LEU A 573 -8.30 -20.93 -11.37
CA LEU A 573 -9.33 -20.93 -12.41
C LEU A 573 -9.92 -22.32 -12.65
N GLY A 574 -9.07 -23.35 -12.79
CA GLY A 574 -9.56 -24.72 -13.01
C GLY A 574 -10.34 -25.28 -11.83
N CYS A 575 -10.02 -24.86 -10.59
CA CYS A 575 -10.85 -25.17 -9.42
C CYS A 575 -12.23 -24.53 -9.52
N ALA A 576 -12.29 -23.25 -9.92
CA ALA A 576 -13.56 -22.54 -10.08
C ALA A 576 -14.44 -23.14 -11.19
N ASP A 577 -13.84 -23.56 -12.32
CA ASP A 577 -14.55 -24.27 -13.39
C ASP A 577 -15.13 -25.61 -12.89
N ALA A 578 -14.39 -26.30 -12.01
CA ALA A 578 -14.86 -27.48 -11.28
C ALA A 578 -15.85 -27.15 -10.15
N ASN A 579 -16.35 -25.91 -10.06
CA ASN A 579 -17.29 -25.40 -9.07
C ASN A 579 -16.76 -25.36 -7.63
N MET A 580 -15.45 -25.19 -7.45
CA MET A 580 -14.76 -25.18 -6.14
C MET A 580 -14.03 -23.86 -5.89
N VAL A 581 -14.01 -23.41 -4.63
CA VAL A 581 -13.05 -22.38 -4.19
C VAL A 581 -11.69 -23.03 -3.85
N SER A 582 -10.59 -22.27 -3.83
CA SER A 582 -9.25 -22.84 -3.65
C SER A 582 -8.33 -22.00 -2.78
N GLN A 583 -7.70 -22.63 -1.79
CA GLN A 583 -6.68 -22.04 -0.94
C GLN A 583 -5.33 -22.72 -1.17
N PHE A 584 -4.28 -21.90 -1.29
CA PHE A 584 -2.92 -22.38 -1.55
C PHE A 584 -2.08 -22.35 -0.28
N ILE A 585 -1.22 -23.36 -0.13
CA ILE A 585 -0.26 -23.45 0.96
C ILE A 585 1.07 -23.95 0.42
N ARG A 586 2.19 -23.48 0.97
CA ARG A 586 3.51 -24.02 0.60
C ARG A 586 3.71 -25.42 1.18
N PRO A 587 4.48 -26.31 0.51
CA PRO A 587 4.91 -27.57 1.10
C PRO A 587 5.75 -27.37 2.37
N ASP A 588 5.85 -28.41 3.20
CA ASP A 588 6.78 -28.51 4.32
C ASP A 588 8.09 -29.13 3.81
N THR A 589 9.13 -28.31 3.67
CA THR A 589 10.45 -28.76 3.17
C THR A 589 11.32 -29.38 4.26
N GLY A 590 10.89 -29.37 5.53
CA GLY A 590 11.67 -29.86 6.68
C GLY A 590 12.89 -29.01 7.04
N THR A 591 13.17 -27.95 6.27
CA THR A 591 14.23 -26.96 6.50
C THR A 591 13.70 -25.68 7.14
N ASP A 592 12.38 -25.56 7.32
CA ASP A 592 11.80 -24.45 8.06
C ASP A 592 12.24 -24.58 9.52
N ASP A 593 13.01 -23.61 10.02
CA ASP A 593 13.69 -23.67 11.33
C ASP A 593 12.73 -23.75 12.55
N ASP A 594 11.39 -23.78 12.34
CA ASP A 594 10.41 -23.84 13.42
C ASP A 594 9.15 -24.67 13.07
N VAL A 595 8.92 -25.75 13.83
CA VAL A 595 7.70 -26.57 13.79
C VAL A 595 6.46 -25.75 14.11
N ALA A 596 6.57 -24.72 14.97
CA ALA A 596 5.46 -23.83 15.28
C ALA A 596 5.05 -22.99 14.05
N SER A 597 6.01 -22.55 13.24
CA SER A 597 5.76 -21.80 12.01
C SER A 597 4.96 -22.61 10.98
N THR A 598 5.33 -23.88 10.78
CA THR A 598 4.61 -24.78 9.85
C THR A 598 3.22 -25.15 10.36
N GLN A 599 3.05 -25.37 11.67
CA GLN A 599 1.72 -25.57 12.26
C GLN A 599 0.82 -24.34 12.08
N HIS A 600 1.36 -23.14 12.30
CA HIS A 600 0.62 -21.89 12.10
C HIS A 600 0.19 -21.68 10.64
N ARG A 601 1.01 -22.09 9.67
CA ARG A 601 0.64 -22.07 8.25
C ARG A 601 -0.55 -22.98 7.93
N ALA A 602 -0.61 -24.17 8.53
CA ALA A 602 -1.73 -25.09 8.36
C ALA A 602 -3.04 -24.52 8.96
N GLU A 603 -2.98 -23.93 10.16
CA GLU A 603 -4.13 -23.25 10.78
C GLU A 603 -4.64 -22.09 9.93
N ALA A 604 -3.74 -21.23 9.47
CA ALA A 604 -4.08 -20.09 8.61
C ALA A 604 -4.72 -20.55 7.29
N ALA A 605 -4.21 -21.63 6.68
CA ALA A 605 -4.79 -22.17 5.46
C ALA A 605 -6.23 -22.68 5.64
N TRP A 606 -6.56 -23.29 6.79
CA TRP A 606 -7.94 -23.67 7.09
C TRP A 606 -8.83 -22.45 7.36
N GLN A 607 -8.36 -21.47 8.13
CA GLN A 607 -9.10 -20.22 8.38
C GLN A 607 -9.38 -19.43 7.09
N ASP A 608 -8.43 -19.42 6.15
CA ASP A 608 -8.63 -18.86 4.81
C ASP A 608 -9.53 -19.73 3.94
N GLY A 609 -9.43 -21.05 4.01
CA GLY A 609 -10.37 -21.96 3.34
C GLY A 609 -11.82 -21.71 3.78
N PHE A 610 -12.05 -21.56 5.08
CA PHE A 610 -13.36 -21.20 5.63
C PHE A 610 -13.83 -19.83 5.13
N ARG A 611 -12.92 -18.87 4.91
CA ARG A 611 -13.24 -17.57 4.30
C ARG A 611 -13.87 -17.72 2.94
N GLN A 612 -13.23 -18.55 2.13
CA GLN A 612 -13.59 -18.73 0.74
C GLN A 612 -14.95 -19.43 0.63
N LEU A 613 -15.29 -20.27 1.61
CA LEU A 613 -16.61 -20.84 1.82
C LEU A 613 -17.64 -19.82 2.35
N GLY A 614 -17.24 -18.57 2.60
CA GLY A 614 -18.11 -17.50 3.10
C GLY A 614 -18.33 -17.51 4.61
N VAL A 615 -17.54 -18.30 5.36
CA VAL A 615 -17.64 -18.45 6.82
C VAL A 615 -16.74 -17.44 7.53
N ARG A 616 -17.36 -16.54 8.28
CA ARG A 616 -16.67 -15.56 9.13
C ARG A 616 -17.44 -15.27 10.42
N PHE A 617 -16.69 -15.01 11.48
CA PHE A 617 -17.22 -14.51 12.74
C PHE A 617 -17.27 -12.99 12.69
N VAL A 618 -18.46 -12.46 12.37
CA VAL A 618 -18.71 -11.01 12.38
C VAL A 618 -18.58 -10.50 13.82
N PRO A 619 -17.69 -9.51 14.10
CA PRO A 619 -17.51 -9.01 15.46
C PRO A 619 -18.81 -8.43 16.03
N LYS A 620 -19.22 -8.93 17.19
CA LYS A 620 -20.42 -8.43 17.90
C LYS A 620 -20.06 -7.13 18.61
N HIS A 621 -20.61 -6.01 18.15
CA HIS A 621 -20.28 -4.71 18.72
C HIS A 621 -20.79 -4.54 20.16
N ARG A 622 -20.14 -3.65 20.92
CA ARG A 622 -20.51 -3.30 22.31
C ARG A 622 -21.10 -1.91 22.50
N ILE A 623 -21.43 -1.24 21.40
CA ILE A 623 -22.06 0.08 21.43
C ILE A 623 -23.50 -0.10 21.89
N THR A 624 -23.87 0.54 23.00
CA THR A 624 -25.12 0.30 23.74
C THR A 624 -26.33 1.05 23.18
N THR A 625 -26.13 2.10 22.39
CA THR A 625 -27.19 2.96 21.85
C THR A 625 -26.85 3.38 20.42
N GLY A 626 -27.86 3.49 19.56
CA GLY A 626 -27.74 4.11 18.23
C GLY A 626 -27.41 3.15 17.06
N ILE A 627 -26.93 1.94 17.33
CA ILE A 627 -26.73 0.90 16.29
C ILE A 627 -27.94 -0.06 16.29
N PRO A 628 -28.69 -0.18 15.17
CA PRO A 628 -29.81 -1.12 15.06
C PRO A 628 -29.35 -2.59 15.05
N ASP A 629 -30.13 -3.49 15.65
CA ASP A 629 -29.86 -4.94 15.66
C ASP A 629 -29.92 -5.57 14.25
N ASP A 630 -30.73 -5.00 13.35
CA ASP A 630 -30.92 -5.42 11.96
C ASP A 630 -30.00 -4.70 10.96
N LEU A 631 -28.94 -4.04 11.44
CA LEU A 631 -27.98 -3.30 10.62
C LEU A 631 -27.25 -4.19 9.58
N GLN A 632 -27.44 -3.86 8.31
CA GLN A 632 -26.69 -4.42 7.19
C GLN A 632 -25.40 -3.62 6.94
N GLN A 633 -24.31 -4.31 6.62
CA GLN A 633 -23.05 -3.68 6.19
C GLN A 633 -22.84 -3.94 4.70
N LEU A 634 -22.63 -2.89 3.91
CA LEU A 634 -22.46 -2.95 2.46
C LEU A 634 -21.14 -2.29 2.06
N ALA A 635 -20.23 -3.01 1.42
CA ALA A 635 -19.02 -2.45 0.83
C ALA A 635 -19.13 -2.40 -0.69
N PHE A 636 -18.63 -1.32 -1.29
CA PHE A 636 -18.36 -1.25 -2.73
C PHE A 636 -16.86 -1.30 -2.99
N TRP A 637 -16.47 -2.08 -3.98
CA TRP A 637 -15.07 -2.24 -4.38
C TRP A 637 -14.94 -2.36 -5.89
N ILE A 638 -13.84 -1.85 -6.43
CA ILE A 638 -13.49 -1.95 -7.84
C ILE A 638 -12.31 -2.91 -7.96
N ILE A 639 -12.53 -4.02 -8.67
CA ILE A 639 -11.46 -4.87 -9.16
C ILE A 639 -10.94 -4.22 -10.45
N LYS A 640 -9.77 -3.59 -10.36
CA LYS A 640 -9.14 -2.88 -11.49
C LYS A 640 -7.74 -3.40 -11.78
N ARG A 641 -7.45 -3.65 -13.06
CA ARG A 641 -6.11 -4.01 -13.56
C ARG A 641 -5.75 -3.18 -14.76
N ARG A 642 -4.50 -2.75 -14.82
CA ARG A 642 -3.95 -2.06 -16.00
C ARG A 642 -3.32 -3.07 -16.92
N ASN A 643 -3.34 -2.81 -18.22
CA ASN A 643 -2.48 -3.53 -19.15
C ASN A 643 -1.03 -3.02 -18.96
N ASP A 644 -0.18 -3.85 -18.36
CA ASP A 644 1.20 -3.50 -17.97
C ASP A 644 2.12 -4.73 -18.05
N ASP A 645 3.43 -4.58 -17.82
CA ASP A 645 4.41 -5.69 -17.86
C ASP A 645 4.01 -6.95 -17.05
N THR A 646 3.11 -6.76 -16.10
CA THR A 646 2.57 -7.73 -15.14
C THR A 646 1.27 -8.38 -15.64
N ASN A 647 0.37 -7.63 -16.30
CA ASN A 647 -0.94 -8.08 -16.76
C ASN A 647 -1.10 -7.91 -18.29
N THR A 648 -1.53 -8.96 -18.99
CA THR A 648 -1.81 -8.89 -20.44
C THR A 648 -3.09 -8.12 -20.75
N HIS A 649 -4.08 -8.16 -19.86
CA HIS A 649 -5.43 -7.65 -20.10
C HIS A 649 -5.82 -6.63 -19.02
N GLN A 650 -6.51 -5.57 -19.45
CA GLN A 650 -7.17 -4.63 -18.53
C GLN A 650 -8.44 -5.28 -17.98
N LEU A 651 -8.74 -5.01 -16.71
CA LEU A 651 -9.98 -5.47 -16.07
C LEU A 651 -10.59 -4.32 -15.28
N PHE A 652 -11.91 -4.19 -15.34
CA PHE A 652 -12.67 -3.27 -14.51
C PHE A 652 -14.01 -3.89 -14.14
N VAL A 653 -14.13 -4.37 -12.91
CA VAL A 653 -15.35 -5.01 -12.39
C VAL A 653 -15.73 -4.39 -11.06
N PRO A 654 -16.80 -3.57 -11.00
CA PRO A 654 -17.42 -3.18 -9.75
C PRO A 654 -18.03 -4.39 -9.04
N ILE A 655 -17.80 -4.50 -7.74
CA ILE A 655 -18.42 -5.50 -6.87
C ILE A 655 -19.03 -4.84 -5.63
N ALA A 656 -19.95 -5.54 -5.00
CA ALA A 656 -20.49 -5.23 -3.70
C ALA A 656 -20.46 -6.47 -2.80
N VAL A 657 -20.08 -6.28 -1.55
CA VAL A 657 -20.08 -7.32 -0.50
C VAL A 657 -21.05 -6.88 0.59
N LEU A 658 -21.87 -7.82 1.07
CA LEU A 658 -22.95 -7.56 2.02
C LEU A 658 -22.86 -8.53 3.20
N ILE A 659 -22.87 -7.99 4.42
CA ILE A 659 -23.13 -8.73 5.66
C ILE A 659 -24.54 -8.34 6.13
N ARG A 660 -25.42 -9.33 6.29
CA ARG A 660 -26.79 -9.15 6.78
C ARG A 660 -26.98 -9.88 8.11
N PRO A 661 -27.54 -9.23 9.14
CA PRO A 661 -27.90 -9.92 10.38
C PRO A 661 -28.85 -11.08 10.12
N GLY A 662 -28.62 -12.21 10.77
CA GLY A 662 -29.45 -13.41 10.66
C GLY A 662 -29.28 -14.22 9.37
N GLN A 663 -28.45 -13.78 8.41
CA GLN A 663 -28.02 -14.65 7.31
C GLN A 663 -26.73 -15.38 7.67
N ASP A 664 -26.66 -16.65 7.30
CA ASP A 664 -25.55 -17.53 7.66
C ASP A 664 -24.30 -17.35 6.76
N HIS A 665 -24.41 -16.54 5.69
CA HIS A 665 -23.32 -16.32 4.74
C HIS A 665 -23.09 -14.83 4.46
N ILE A 666 -21.83 -14.50 4.20
CA ILE A 666 -21.49 -13.26 3.49
C ILE A 666 -22.04 -13.37 2.07
N MET A 667 -22.65 -12.28 1.61
CA MET A 667 -23.24 -12.19 0.27
C MET A 667 -22.37 -11.29 -0.62
N GLY A 668 -22.43 -11.55 -1.92
CA GLY A 668 -21.67 -10.85 -2.94
C GLY A 668 -22.51 -10.56 -4.17
N LYS A 669 -22.12 -9.53 -4.92
CA LYS A 669 -22.70 -9.17 -6.21
C LYS A 669 -21.64 -8.48 -7.06
N ALA A 670 -21.51 -8.87 -8.32
CA ALA A 670 -20.70 -8.16 -9.31
C ALA A 670 -21.59 -7.38 -10.29
N ASP A 671 -21.00 -6.41 -10.99
CA ASP A 671 -21.64 -5.80 -12.16
C ASP A 671 -22.02 -6.88 -13.19
N GLY A 672 -23.20 -6.76 -13.80
CA GLY A 672 -23.77 -7.79 -14.68
C GLY A 672 -24.52 -8.94 -13.98
N MET A 673 -24.48 -9.04 -12.63
CA MET A 673 -25.28 -10.01 -11.89
C MET A 673 -26.66 -9.44 -11.51
N ASP A 674 -27.73 -10.23 -11.68
CA ASP A 674 -29.08 -9.81 -11.30
C ASP A 674 -29.37 -9.97 -9.80
N LYS A 675 -28.79 -10.99 -9.17
CA LYS A 675 -29.10 -11.41 -7.80
C LYS A 675 -27.88 -11.33 -6.88
N TRP A 676 -28.15 -11.19 -5.59
CA TRP A 676 -27.15 -11.43 -4.54
C TRP A 676 -26.88 -12.93 -4.43
N VAL A 677 -25.61 -13.32 -4.41
CA VAL A 677 -25.18 -14.71 -4.28
C VAL A 677 -24.29 -14.88 -3.05
N PRO A 678 -24.17 -16.10 -2.48
CA PRO A 678 -23.16 -16.39 -1.48
C PRO A 678 -21.75 -15.99 -1.94
N TYR A 679 -20.89 -15.57 -1.00
CA TYR A 679 -19.52 -15.15 -1.27
C TYR A 679 -18.71 -16.16 -2.13
N PRO A 680 -18.77 -17.49 -1.92
CA PRO A 680 -18.08 -18.46 -2.79
C PRO A 680 -18.50 -18.37 -4.26
N ASP A 681 -19.79 -18.10 -4.50
CA ASP A 681 -20.33 -17.99 -5.85
C ASP A 681 -19.92 -16.68 -6.52
N LEU A 682 -19.80 -15.59 -5.75
CA LEU A 682 -19.16 -14.37 -6.24
C LEU A 682 -17.70 -14.67 -6.66
N LEU A 683 -16.92 -15.36 -5.83
CA LEU A 683 -15.53 -15.69 -6.12
C LEU A 683 -15.39 -16.53 -7.40
N LYS A 684 -16.22 -17.56 -7.57
CA LYS A 684 -16.26 -18.39 -8.78
C LYS A 684 -16.74 -17.62 -10.01
N HIS A 685 -17.66 -16.68 -9.85
CA HIS A 685 -18.09 -15.82 -10.95
C HIS A 685 -16.95 -14.90 -11.41
N LEU A 686 -16.18 -14.33 -10.47
CA LEU A 686 -15.06 -13.43 -10.80
C LEU A 686 -13.94 -14.12 -11.59
N SER A 687 -13.73 -15.42 -11.42
CA SER A 687 -12.77 -16.18 -12.23
C SER A 687 -13.12 -16.28 -13.70
N ASP A 688 -14.39 -16.06 -14.07
CA ASP A 688 -14.85 -16.09 -15.46
C ASP A 688 -15.11 -14.68 -16.04
N SER A 689 -14.57 -13.64 -15.39
CA SER A 689 -14.76 -12.26 -15.83
C SER A 689 -14.26 -12.05 -17.26
N ASP A 690 -15.15 -11.54 -18.14
CA ASP A 690 -14.79 -11.22 -19.52
C ASP A 690 -13.99 -9.91 -19.59
N TYR A 691 -12.67 -10.05 -19.78
CA TYR A 691 -11.77 -8.92 -19.95
C TYR A 691 -12.00 -8.17 -21.28
N GLN A 692 -12.63 -8.79 -22.29
CA GLN A 692 -12.93 -8.13 -23.56
C GLN A 692 -14.10 -7.15 -23.41
N ALA A 693 -15.05 -7.46 -22.53
CA ALA A 693 -16.17 -6.59 -22.20
C ALA A 693 -15.83 -5.48 -21.20
N SER A 694 -14.62 -5.47 -20.62
CA SER A 694 -14.23 -4.47 -19.61
C SER A 694 -14.18 -3.05 -20.20
N PRO A 695 -14.80 -2.05 -19.53
CA PRO A 695 -14.79 -0.68 -20.00
C PRO A 695 -13.37 -0.13 -20.08
N SER A 696 -13.00 0.39 -21.25
CA SER A 696 -11.60 0.71 -21.56
C SER A 696 -11.18 2.14 -21.22
N ASN A 697 -12.11 3.11 -21.26
CA ASN A 697 -11.85 4.51 -20.94
C ASN A 697 -12.43 4.89 -19.56
N GLU A 698 -12.03 6.06 -19.06
CA GLU A 698 -12.40 6.55 -17.73
C GLU A 698 -13.88 6.89 -17.60
N ASP A 699 -14.47 7.57 -18.58
CA ASP A 699 -15.86 8.01 -18.56
C ASP A 699 -16.82 6.81 -18.53
N ASP A 700 -16.53 5.76 -19.31
CA ASP A 700 -17.26 4.49 -19.29
C ASP A 700 -17.14 3.84 -17.91
N GLN A 701 -15.95 3.80 -17.34
CA GLN A 701 -15.72 3.23 -16.00
C GLN A 701 -16.48 4.01 -14.90
N GLN A 702 -16.52 5.34 -14.99
CA GLN A 702 -17.28 6.19 -14.07
C GLN A 702 -18.79 5.94 -14.21
N ARG A 703 -19.30 5.89 -15.45
CA ARG A 703 -20.71 5.62 -15.73
C ARG A 703 -21.13 4.22 -15.26
N THR A 704 -20.34 3.19 -15.55
CA THR A 704 -20.59 1.82 -15.11
C THR A 704 -20.63 1.73 -13.59
N LEU A 705 -19.64 2.31 -12.89
CA LEU A 705 -19.62 2.30 -11.43
C LEU A 705 -20.81 3.05 -10.83
N ALA A 706 -21.12 4.24 -11.34
CA ALA A 706 -22.23 5.06 -10.86
C ALA A 706 -23.58 4.34 -11.04
N ALA A 707 -23.79 3.69 -12.20
CA ALA A 707 -24.98 2.89 -12.47
C ALA A 707 -25.08 1.70 -11.52
N PHE A 708 -23.99 0.96 -11.33
CA PHE A 708 -23.94 -0.20 -10.42
C PHE A 708 -24.24 0.18 -8.97
N ILE A 709 -23.60 1.23 -8.44
CA ILE A 709 -23.84 1.69 -7.07
C ILE A 709 -25.29 2.16 -6.92
N ARG A 710 -25.78 3.00 -7.83
CA ARG A 710 -27.15 3.54 -7.77
C ARG A 710 -28.19 2.41 -7.81
N ALA A 711 -28.04 1.45 -8.72
CA ALA A 711 -28.95 0.30 -8.84
C ALA A 711 -28.89 -0.63 -7.62
N THR A 712 -27.74 -0.67 -6.93
CA THR A 712 -27.55 -1.50 -5.74
C THR A 712 -28.15 -0.83 -4.51
N ILE A 713 -27.84 0.44 -4.22
CA ILE A 713 -28.30 1.12 -3.01
C ILE A 713 -29.83 1.30 -2.97
N THR A 714 -30.49 1.40 -4.12
CA THR A 714 -31.97 1.51 -4.18
C THR A 714 -32.67 0.26 -3.68
N GLN A 715 -32.02 -0.90 -3.69
CA GLN A 715 -32.54 -2.15 -3.13
C GLN A 715 -32.60 -2.12 -1.60
N PHE A 716 -31.84 -1.21 -0.97
CA PHE A 716 -31.73 -1.05 0.49
C PHE A 716 -32.53 0.15 1.02
N ARG A 717 -33.44 0.71 0.21
CA ARG A 717 -34.17 1.96 0.53
C ARG A 717 -34.91 1.93 1.88
N ASN A 718 -35.34 0.74 2.29
CA ASN A 718 -36.17 0.51 3.49
C ASN A 718 -35.44 -0.30 4.57
N THR A 719 -34.12 -0.46 4.49
CA THR A 719 -33.34 -1.25 5.44
C THR A 719 -32.30 -0.41 6.16
N GLN A 720 -31.96 -0.77 7.39
CA GLN A 720 -30.83 -0.16 8.10
C GLN A 720 -29.53 -0.60 7.43
N THR A 721 -28.87 0.30 6.69
CA THR A 721 -27.67 -0.08 5.91
C THR A 721 -26.54 0.93 6.08
N LEU A 722 -25.38 0.43 6.50
CA LEU A 722 -24.11 1.15 6.54
C LEU A 722 -23.31 0.82 5.28
N ILE A 723 -23.15 1.81 4.41
CA ILE A 723 -22.33 1.76 3.21
C ILE A 723 -20.91 2.16 3.59
N VAL A 724 -19.94 1.33 3.23
CA VAL A 724 -18.51 1.54 3.50
C VAL A 724 -17.76 1.56 2.17
N THR A 725 -16.90 2.56 1.98
CA THR A 725 -16.09 2.68 0.76
C THR A 725 -14.62 2.91 1.12
N GLN A 726 -13.71 2.38 0.32
CA GLN A 726 -12.28 2.65 0.46
C GLN A 726 -11.86 3.74 -0.54
N ALA A 727 -11.31 4.84 -0.03
CA ALA A 727 -11.06 6.06 -0.79
C ALA A 727 -10.11 5.84 -1.98
N HIS A 728 -8.95 5.20 -1.76
CA HIS A 728 -7.94 4.93 -2.79
C HIS A 728 -8.43 3.94 -3.86
N ASN A 729 -9.40 3.09 -3.53
CA ASN A 729 -10.02 2.16 -4.46
C ASN A 729 -11.02 2.88 -5.38
N ILE A 730 -11.96 3.64 -4.81
CA ILE A 730 -13.19 4.06 -5.51
C ILE A 730 -13.19 5.51 -6.02
N ARG A 731 -12.54 6.46 -5.33
CA ARG A 731 -12.82 7.91 -5.52
C ARG A 731 -12.42 8.49 -6.88
N TYR A 732 -11.50 7.83 -7.58
CA TYR A 732 -11.10 8.25 -8.94
C TYR A 732 -12.13 7.84 -9.99
N ARG A 733 -13.07 6.95 -9.65
CA ARG A 733 -14.20 6.56 -10.50
C ARG A 733 -15.54 7.03 -9.96
N LEU A 734 -15.54 7.55 -8.74
CA LEU A 734 -16.64 8.29 -8.14
C LEU A 734 -16.09 9.60 -7.52
N PRO A 735 -15.81 10.64 -8.35
CA PRO A 735 -15.15 11.87 -7.92
C PRO A 735 -15.83 12.60 -6.75
N ALA A 736 -17.14 12.39 -6.56
CA ALA A 736 -17.91 12.91 -5.43
C ALA A 736 -17.37 12.48 -4.05
N LEU A 737 -16.56 11.42 -3.99
CA LEU A 737 -15.91 10.95 -2.75
C LEU A 737 -14.50 11.52 -2.55
N GLN A 738 -14.00 12.39 -3.45
CA GLN A 738 -12.73 13.09 -3.25
C GLN A 738 -12.91 14.24 -2.24
N ASN A 739 -11.83 14.62 -1.54
CA ASN A 739 -11.89 15.68 -0.52
C ASN A 739 -12.45 17.00 -1.07
N ALA A 740 -12.14 17.30 -2.34
CA ALA A 740 -12.57 18.52 -3.01
C ALA A 740 -14.08 18.56 -3.28
N HIS A 741 -14.73 17.42 -3.43
CA HIS A 741 -16.13 17.33 -3.89
C HIS A 741 -17.08 16.73 -2.87
N LEU A 742 -16.57 16.14 -1.79
CA LEU A 742 -17.40 15.52 -0.77
C LEU A 742 -18.17 16.59 0.01
N ILE A 743 -19.50 16.54 -0.12
CA ILE A 743 -20.44 17.37 0.63
C ILE A 743 -21.18 16.45 1.60
N HIS A 744 -21.15 16.78 2.89
CA HIS A 744 -21.83 15.97 3.91
C HIS A 744 -23.31 15.78 3.59
N GLU A 745 -23.81 14.57 3.85
CA GLU A 745 -25.18 14.12 3.60
C GLU A 745 -25.56 13.97 2.12
N GLN A 746 -24.64 14.24 1.19
CA GLN A 746 -24.90 14.20 -0.25
C GLN A 746 -23.99 13.21 -0.98
N ILE A 747 -24.49 12.72 -2.11
CA ILE A 747 -23.75 11.88 -3.06
C ILE A 747 -24.12 12.31 -4.48
N GLN A 748 -23.17 12.20 -5.39
CA GLN A 748 -23.34 12.48 -6.81
C GLN A 748 -22.98 11.26 -7.64
N PHE A 749 -23.79 10.97 -8.65
CA PHE A 749 -23.59 9.89 -9.61
C PHE A 749 -23.58 10.46 -11.03
N GLY A 750 -22.43 10.39 -11.71
CA GLY A 750 -22.23 11.00 -13.03
C GLY A 750 -22.44 12.52 -13.01
N ASP A 751 -22.99 13.06 -14.08
CA ASP A 751 -23.13 14.51 -14.31
C ASP A 751 -24.36 15.13 -13.61
N VAL A 752 -25.05 14.39 -12.75
CA VAL A 752 -26.20 14.88 -12.00
C VAL A 752 -25.73 15.72 -10.80
N SER A 753 -26.45 16.80 -10.47
CA SER A 753 -26.14 17.58 -9.26
C SER A 753 -26.13 16.70 -7.99
N PRO A 754 -25.26 17.01 -7.00
CA PRO A 754 -25.27 16.33 -5.70
C PRO A 754 -26.66 16.24 -5.06
N GLN A 755 -27.01 15.05 -4.58
CA GLN A 755 -28.31 14.74 -4.00
C GLN A 755 -28.15 14.19 -2.59
N ARG A 756 -29.09 14.51 -1.69
CA ARG A 756 -29.09 13.93 -0.35
C ARG A 756 -29.16 12.40 -0.42
N LEU A 757 -28.32 11.71 0.34
CA LEU A 757 -28.33 10.23 0.39
C LEU A 757 -29.71 9.69 0.79
N SER A 758 -30.43 10.43 1.65
CA SER A 758 -31.77 10.09 2.11
C SER A 758 -32.82 9.95 0.99
N LEU A 759 -32.56 10.51 -0.21
CA LEU A 759 -33.44 10.33 -1.38
C LEU A 759 -33.39 8.90 -1.93
N PHE A 760 -32.22 8.25 -1.83
CA PHE A 760 -32.01 6.85 -2.22
C PHE A 760 -32.47 5.89 -1.13
N GLY A 761 -32.41 6.29 0.15
CA GLY A 761 -33.01 5.58 1.27
C GLY A 761 -32.85 6.31 2.59
N LYS A 762 -33.93 6.38 3.39
CA LYS A 762 -33.98 7.16 4.64
C LYS A 762 -33.08 6.61 5.75
N HIS A 763 -32.66 5.36 5.61
CA HIS A 763 -31.85 4.62 6.60
C HIS A 763 -30.48 4.21 6.04
N LEU A 764 -30.04 4.87 4.96
CA LEU A 764 -28.71 4.69 4.41
C LEU A 764 -27.71 5.59 5.12
N ARG A 765 -26.52 5.05 5.37
CA ARG A 765 -25.38 5.73 5.98
C ARG A 765 -24.17 5.51 5.10
N LEU A 766 -23.26 6.47 5.02
CA LEU A 766 -22.05 6.35 4.22
C LEU A 766 -20.83 6.74 5.03
N VAL A 767 -19.88 5.81 5.12
CA VAL A 767 -18.56 6.06 5.68
C VAL A 767 -17.48 5.80 4.61
N ARG A 768 -16.60 6.77 4.44
CA ARG A 768 -15.40 6.65 3.59
C ARG A 768 -14.20 6.33 4.47
N VAL A 769 -13.41 5.34 4.08
CA VAL A 769 -12.21 4.88 4.78
C VAL A 769 -10.97 5.23 3.96
N SER A 770 -9.95 5.83 4.58
CA SER A 770 -8.67 6.17 3.94
C SER A 770 -7.50 5.66 4.78
N GLY A 771 -6.46 5.16 4.11
CA GLY A 771 -5.21 4.74 4.74
C GLY A 771 -4.09 5.76 4.56
N SER A 772 -2.87 5.34 4.89
CA SER A 772 -1.64 6.12 4.79
C SER A 772 -0.99 6.09 3.41
N GLU A 773 -1.60 5.38 2.44
CA GLU A 773 -1.19 5.42 1.04
C GLU A 773 -1.04 6.87 0.58
N ARG A 774 0.02 7.14 -0.18
CA ARG A 774 0.37 8.49 -0.64
C ARG A 774 0.44 9.53 0.49
N LEU A 775 0.76 9.14 1.72
CA LEU A 775 0.85 10.06 2.87
C LEU A 775 -0.46 10.80 3.17
N GLU A 776 -1.61 10.22 2.80
CA GLU A 776 -2.92 10.86 3.01
C GLU A 776 -3.29 10.97 4.48
N THR A 777 -2.96 9.96 5.30
CA THR A 777 -3.02 10.08 6.75
C THR A 777 -1.62 10.27 7.34
N PRO A 778 -1.46 11.11 8.38
CA PRO A 778 -0.15 11.37 8.96
C PRO A 778 0.33 10.17 9.78
N GLN A 779 1.65 10.01 9.89
CA GLN A 779 2.20 9.16 10.96
C GLN A 779 1.77 9.72 12.31
N SER A 780 1.65 8.88 13.33
CA SER A 780 1.31 9.33 14.68
C SER A 780 2.03 8.50 15.74
N TRP A 781 1.97 8.99 16.98
CA TRP A 781 2.35 8.27 18.18
C TRP A 781 1.39 8.62 19.32
N ALA A 782 1.26 7.73 20.29
CA ALA A 782 0.53 8.05 21.51
C ALA A 782 1.39 8.99 22.38
N ALA A 783 0.78 10.08 22.86
CA ALA A 783 1.46 11.10 23.66
C ALA A 783 0.77 11.23 25.03
N GLY A 784 1.56 11.24 26.10
CA GLY A 784 1.14 11.56 27.47
C GLY A 784 2.20 12.42 28.17
N ASP A 785 1.95 12.81 29.42
CA ASP A 785 2.64 13.87 30.17
C ASP A 785 4.17 13.82 30.22
N ASP A 786 4.83 12.74 29.77
CA ASP A 786 6.25 12.67 29.33
C ASP A 786 6.55 11.35 28.60
N ARG A 787 5.54 10.75 27.95
CA ARG A 787 5.63 9.38 27.42
C ARG A 787 5.19 9.29 25.98
N VAL A 788 6.01 8.59 25.20
CA VAL A 788 5.72 8.22 23.81
C VAL A 788 5.44 6.74 23.75
N GLY A 789 4.36 6.37 23.05
CA GLY A 789 3.91 5.00 23.02
C GLY A 789 3.10 4.64 21.79
N ILE A 790 2.51 3.45 21.89
CA ILE A 790 1.52 2.96 20.96
C ILE A 790 0.21 2.78 21.72
N SER A 791 -0.88 3.23 21.11
CA SER A 791 -2.20 3.03 21.66
C SER A 791 -3.17 2.62 20.56
N GLU A 792 -4.00 1.63 20.86
CA GLU A 792 -5.25 1.42 20.14
C GLU A 792 -6.30 2.47 20.56
N GLY A 793 -7.24 2.77 19.68
CA GLY A 793 -8.36 3.65 19.97
C GLY A 793 -9.02 4.24 18.73
N LEU A 794 -10.16 4.88 18.96
CA LEU A 794 -10.75 5.84 18.04
C LEU A 794 -10.43 7.24 18.53
N TRP A 795 -10.11 8.13 17.61
CA TRP A 795 -9.62 9.47 17.89
C TRP A 795 -10.34 10.47 17.00
N ALA A 796 -10.56 11.68 17.49
CA ALA A 796 -11.09 12.79 16.69
C ALA A 796 -10.38 14.08 17.08
N ARG A 797 -10.40 15.07 16.19
CA ARG A 797 -9.92 16.39 16.56
C ARG A 797 -10.92 17.01 17.55
N PRO A 798 -10.48 17.45 18.74
CA PRO A 798 -11.34 18.18 19.64
C PRO A 798 -11.66 19.58 19.08
N ASP A 799 -12.84 20.09 19.43
CA ASP A 799 -13.22 21.47 19.19
C ASP A 799 -12.46 22.45 20.10
N GLY A 800 -12.82 23.74 20.05
CA GLY A 800 -12.20 24.76 20.89
C GLY A 800 -12.32 24.54 22.40
N ASN A 801 -13.23 23.66 22.84
CA ASN A 801 -13.51 23.34 24.24
C ASN A 801 -12.97 21.96 24.65
N GLY A 802 -12.26 21.26 23.77
CA GLY A 802 -11.74 19.92 24.05
C GLY A 802 -12.74 18.79 23.78
N ASP A 803 -13.92 19.08 23.22
CA ASP A 803 -14.96 18.09 22.95
C ASP A 803 -14.86 17.54 21.52
N THR A 804 -15.16 16.25 21.36
CA THR A 804 -15.22 15.57 20.06
C THR A 804 -16.66 15.41 19.54
N THR A 805 -17.66 15.90 20.28
CA THR A 805 -19.07 15.87 19.88
C THR A 805 -19.27 16.53 18.52
N GLY A 806 -19.98 15.84 17.62
CA GLY A 806 -20.27 16.35 16.27
C GLY A 806 -19.14 16.21 15.25
N ALA A 807 -17.97 15.69 15.63
CA ALA A 807 -16.89 15.39 14.69
C ALA A 807 -17.39 14.47 13.56
N ARG A 808 -16.93 14.73 12.32
CA ARG A 808 -17.24 13.91 11.14
C ARG A 808 -16.05 13.10 10.64
N VAL A 809 -14.86 13.43 11.10
CA VAL A 809 -13.61 12.78 10.74
C VAL A 809 -13.02 12.16 11.99
N PHE A 810 -12.84 10.84 11.94
CA PHE A 810 -12.26 10.06 13.02
C PHE A 810 -11.04 9.31 12.51
N TYR A 811 -10.18 8.92 13.43
CA TYR A 811 -9.00 8.13 13.16
C TYR A 811 -8.97 6.90 14.05
N SER A 812 -8.56 5.77 13.49
CA SER A 812 -8.64 4.46 14.13
C SER A 812 -7.25 3.83 14.16
N THR A 813 -6.75 3.54 15.36
CA THR A 813 -5.47 2.82 15.58
C THR A 813 -5.73 1.48 16.28
N VAL A 814 -4.87 0.50 16.02
CA VAL A 814 -4.97 -0.86 16.57
C VAL A 814 -3.84 -1.18 17.53
N GLU A 815 -4.01 -2.24 18.31
CA GLU A 815 -2.97 -2.73 19.20
C GLU A 815 -1.86 -3.46 18.46
N LYS A 816 -0.75 -3.64 19.16
CA LYS A 816 0.40 -4.40 18.69
C LYS A 816 0.06 -5.87 18.53
N PRO A 817 0.34 -6.49 17.35
CA PRO A 817 0.19 -7.93 17.19
C PRO A 817 1.07 -8.71 18.15
N ALA A 818 0.62 -9.92 18.51
CA ALA A 818 1.35 -10.81 19.43
C ALA A 818 2.80 -11.10 18.96
N THR A 819 3.00 -11.20 17.64
CA THR A 819 4.31 -11.43 16.99
C THR A 819 5.31 -10.31 17.24
N HIS A 820 4.85 -9.09 17.51
CA HIS A 820 5.72 -7.93 17.73
C HIS A 820 5.93 -7.63 19.22
N THR A 821 5.35 -8.37 20.16
CA THR A 821 5.42 -8.08 21.62
C THR A 821 6.81 -7.75 22.15
N LYS A 822 7.87 -8.39 21.63
CA LYS A 822 9.27 -8.16 22.03
C LYS A 822 9.92 -6.86 21.52
N ILE A 823 9.29 -6.15 20.59
CA ILE A 823 9.84 -4.92 20.00
C ILE A 823 9.66 -3.73 20.97
N ALA A 824 10.73 -3.14 21.52
CA ALA A 824 10.57 -1.99 22.40
C ALA A 824 10.24 -0.71 21.59
N VAL A 825 9.39 0.15 22.15
CA VAL A 825 9.03 1.47 21.58
C VAL A 825 10.25 2.40 21.47
N GLU A 826 11.26 2.12 22.27
CA GLU A 826 12.49 2.89 22.44
C GLU A 826 13.62 2.44 21.50
N LEU A 827 13.44 1.32 20.76
CA LEU A 827 14.48 0.85 19.83
C LEU A 827 14.80 1.93 18.79
N ALA A 828 16.08 2.18 18.58
CA ALA A 828 16.58 3.25 17.73
C ALA A 828 17.40 2.69 16.56
N LYS A 829 17.41 3.42 15.44
CA LYS A 829 18.17 3.07 14.23
C LYS A 829 19.06 4.19 13.73
N LEU A 830 18.74 5.42 14.08
CA LEU A 830 19.41 6.63 13.60
C LEU A 830 20.49 7.08 14.57
N THR A 831 20.17 7.07 15.86
CA THR A 831 21.04 7.51 16.96
C THR A 831 21.12 6.44 18.03
N HIS A 832 22.18 6.46 18.85
CA HIS A 832 22.23 5.61 20.04
C HIS A 832 21.06 5.93 20.97
N HIS A 833 20.67 4.97 21.80
CA HIS A 833 19.66 5.23 22.82
C HIS A 833 19.93 4.37 24.05
N GLN A 834 20.51 4.98 25.07
CA GLN A 834 20.80 4.30 26.33
C GLN A 834 19.58 4.32 27.25
N LYS A 835 19.28 3.16 27.84
CA LYS A 835 18.25 3.01 28.87
C LYS A 835 18.83 2.31 30.09
N VAL A 836 18.60 2.89 31.27
CA VAL A 836 18.88 2.22 32.54
C VAL A 836 17.85 1.12 32.75
N VAL A 837 18.32 -0.10 32.91
CA VAL A 837 17.51 -1.28 33.23
C VAL A 837 17.83 -1.71 34.65
N GLU A 838 16.79 -1.86 35.47
CA GLU A 838 16.91 -2.44 36.81
C GLU A 838 17.19 -3.94 36.70
N GLY A 839 18.26 -4.41 37.34
CA GLY A 839 18.61 -5.81 37.46
C GLY A 839 17.86 -6.49 38.61
N ALA A 840 18.30 -7.70 38.97
CA ALA A 840 17.56 -8.54 39.93
C ALA A 840 17.66 -8.07 41.39
N GLY A 841 18.47 -7.04 41.69
CA GLY A 841 18.63 -6.49 43.04
C GLY A 841 18.69 -4.95 43.05
N PRO A 842 18.56 -4.31 44.23
CA PRO A 842 18.48 -2.85 44.38
C PRO A 842 19.67 -2.07 43.79
N ASP A 843 20.84 -2.72 43.69
CA ASP A 843 22.10 -2.11 43.23
C ASP A 843 22.54 -2.55 41.81
N ASP A 844 21.82 -3.44 41.12
CA ASP A 844 22.21 -3.95 39.78
C ASP A 844 21.61 -3.10 38.65
N ARG A 845 21.92 -1.80 38.59
CA ARG A 845 21.51 -0.93 37.47
C ARG A 845 22.46 -1.10 36.30
N LYS A 846 21.96 -1.56 35.14
CA LYS A 846 22.76 -1.70 33.91
C LYS A 846 22.22 -0.80 32.82
N GLU A 847 23.12 -0.05 32.18
CA GLU A 847 22.80 0.68 30.95
C GLU A 847 22.74 -0.30 29.78
N ARG A 848 21.65 -0.24 29.03
CA ARG A 848 21.46 -1.01 27.80
C ARG A 848 21.31 -0.04 26.63
N ASP A 849 22.15 -0.20 25.62
CA ASP A 849 21.96 0.46 24.33
C ASP A 849 20.87 -0.24 23.53
N LEU A 850 19.89 0.53 23.06
CA LEU A 850 18.75 0.09 22.27
C LEU A 850 18.91 0.43 20.78
N TYR A 851 20.13 0.77 20.34
CA TYR A 851 20.48 0.89 18.93
C TYR A 851 20.53 -0.47 18.23
N ASP A 852 19.54 -0.76 17.39
CA ASP A 852 19.48 -1.99 16.58
C ASP A 852 18.86 -1.72 15.20
N PRO A 853 19.68 -1.31 14.21
CA PRO A 853 19.23 -1.07 12.84
C PRO A 853 18.58 -2.28 12.17
N SER A 854 18.83 -3.51 12.65
CA SER A 854 18.35 -4.73 12.01
C SER A 854 16.86 -5.02 12.25
N LYS A 855 16.24 -4.40 13.28
CA LYS A 855 14.84 -4.68 13.65
C LYS A 855 13.87 -3.85 12.83
N SER A 856 12.92 -4.47 12.14
CA SER A 856 11.80 -3.74 11.54
C SER A 856 10.94 -3.08 12.63
N ALA A 857 10.55 -1.83 12.38
CA ALA A 857 9.67 -1.09 13.27
C ALA A 857 8.22 -1.49 13.06
N TRP A 858 7.43 -1.46 14.13
CA TRP A 858 6.00 -1.64 14.05
C TRP A 858 5.29 -0.43 14.66
N ASN A 859 4.39 0.18 13.91
CA ASN A 859 3.57 1.32 14.32
C ASN A 859 2.15 1.11 13.83
N PRO A 860 1.12 1.48 14.60
CA PRO A 860 -0.24 1.43 14.09
C PRO A 860 -0.40 2.48 13.00
N GLU A 861 -0.98 2.06 11.88
CA GLU A 861 -1.47 3.00 10.87
C GLU A 861 -2.64 3.81 11.45
N LEU A 862 -2.67 5.10 11.08
CA LEU A 862 -3.77 5.99 11.42
C LEU A 862 -4.83 5.90 10.31
N LEU A 863 -5.82 5.02 10.49
CA LEU A 863 -6.88 4.80 9.51
C LEU A 863 -7.96 5.89 9.67
N GLU A 864 -8.20 6.70 8.64
CA GLU A 864 -9.21 7.76 8.63
C GLU A 864 -10.59 7.18 8.30
N LEU A 865 -11.59 7.57 9.10
CA LEU A 865 -13.01 7.26 8.93
C LEU A 865 -13.79 8.57 8.80
N ILE A 866 -14.29 8.87 7.60
CA ILE A 866 -15.13 10.03 7.35
C ILE A 866 -16.57 9.59 7.28
N VAL A 867 -17.36 10.05 8.24
CA VAL A 867 -18.81 9.86 8.25
C VAL A 867 -19.42 10.86 7.28
N ALA A 868 -19.54 10.45 6.02
CA ALA A 868 -19.95 11.30 4.91
C ALA A 868 -21.45 11.60 4.94
N ALA A 869 -22.29 10.64 5.33
CA ALA A 869 -23.74 10.82 5.43
C ALA A 869 -24.38 9.94 6.52
N LEU A 870 -25.35 10.49 7.26
CA LEU A 870 -26.18 9.85 8.27
C LEU A 870 -27.63 10.38 8.27
N PRO A 871 -28.60 9.57 8.71
CA PRO A 871 -29.91 10.08 9.12
C PRO A 871 -29.79 11.19 10.17
N ALA A 872 -30.72 12.15 10.13
CA ALA A 872 -30.72 13.28 11.05
C ALA A 872 -30.87 12.81 12.52
N GLY A 873 -30.07 13.40 13.41
CA GLY A 873 -30.09 13.11 14.85
C GLY A 873 -29.20 11.95 15.29
N GLU A 874 -28.59 11.22 14.36
CA GLU A 874 -27.62 10.18 14.70
C GLU A 874 -26.23 10.74 14.99
N ASP A 875 -25.54 10.12 15.94
CA ASP A 875 -24.19 10.51 16.33
C ASP A 875 -23.14 9.85 15.43
N PRO A 876 -22.31 10.63 14.70
CA PRO A 876 -21.23 10.09 13.87
C PRO A 876 -20.15 9.32 14.65
N ALA A 877 -19.91 9.62 15.93
CA ALA A 877 -18.93 8.87 16.73
C ALA A 877 -19.37 7.41 16.96
N THR A 878 -20.67 7.18 17.13
CA THR A 878 -21.27 5.84 17.23
C THR A 878 -20.95 4.98 15.99
N TRP A 879 -21.11 5.52 14.79
CA TRP A 879 -20.85 4.81 13.53
C TRP A 879 -19.36 4.58 13.24
N ALA A 880 -18.52 5.57 13.55
CA ALA A 880 -17.07 5.40 13.48
C ALA A 880 -16.57 4.37 14.51
N GLY A 881 -17.15 4.37 15.72
CA GLY A 881 -16.90 3.39 16.76
C GLY A 881 -17.28 1.97 16.32
N PHE A 882 -18.42 1.81 15.64
CA PHE A 882 -18.85 0.54 15.09
C PHE A 882 -17.81 -0.02 14.12
N LEU A 883 -17.37 0.79 13.14
CA LEU A 883 -16.37 0.37 12.15
C LEU A 883 -14.99 0.14 12.77
N HIS A 884 -14.61 0.89 13.80
CA HIS A 884 -13.41 0.61 14.59
C HIS A 884 -13.49 -0.79 15.23
N GLN A 885 -14.63 -1.16 15.83
CA GLN A 885 -14.83 -2.49 16.39
C GLN A 885 -14.81 -3.59 15.30
N GLN A 886 -15.30 -3.32 14.09
CA GLN A 886 -15.26 -4.26 12.96
C GLN A 886 -13.84 -4.56 12.43
N ARG A 887 -12.79 -3.94 12.97
CA ARG A 887 -11.38 -4.31 12.69
C ARG A 887 -10.89 -5.45 13.58
N PHE A 888 -11.53 -5.71 14.72
CA PHE A 888 -11.07 -6.68 15.72
C PHE A 888 -11.72 -8.05 15.55
N CYS A 889 -11.39 -8.72 14.45
CA CYS A 889 -11.93 -10.03 14.08
C CYS A 889 -11.12 -11.19 14.70
N PHE A 890 -10.90 -11.16 16.01
CA PHE A 890 -9.95 -12.07 16.69
C PHE A 890 -10.31 -13.56 16.66
N ASP A 891 -11.55 -13.89 16.31
CA ASP A 891 -12.01 -15.26 16.13
C ASP A 891 -11.46 -15.89 14.83
N ASP A 892 -11.26 -15.06 13.81
CA ASP A 892 -10.74 -15.46 12.49
C ASP A 892 -9.27 -15.07 12.29
N TYR A 893 -8.80 -14.00 12.95
CA TYR A 893 -7.48 -13.39 12.71
C TYR A 893 -6.71 -13.18 14.01
N ARG A 894 -5.39 -13.34 13.96
CA ARG A 894 -4.52 -13.14 15.16
C ARG A 894 -4.25 -11.68 15.49
N ALA A 895 -4.41 -10.79 14.52
CA ALA A 895 -4.21 -9.36 14.65
C ALA A 895 -5.46 -8.62 14.17
N ALA A 896 -5.61 -7.37 14.62
CA ALA A 896 -6.65 -6.50 14.08
C ALA A 896 -6.39 -6.21 12.60
N LEU A 897 -7.46 -6.09 11.82
CA LEU A 897 -7.41 -5.83 10.39
C LEU A 897 -6.98 -4.38 10.11
N SER A 898 -6.27 -4.18 8.99
CA SER A 898 -5.90 -2.86 8.47
C SER A 898 -7.14 -2.00 8.19
N GLN A 899 -8.22 -2.62 7.71
CA GLN A 899 -9.52 -2.01 7.42
C GLN A 899 -10.69 -2.82 8.03
N PRO A 900 -11.89 -2.24 8.20
CA PRO A 900 -13.06 -2.96 8.71
C PRO A 900 -13.37 -4.23 7.90
N LEU A 901 -13.88 -5.28 8.57
CA LEU A 901 -14.12 -6.61 7.98
C LEU A 901 -14.76 -6.59 6.60
N ILE A 902 -15.80 -5.78 6.39
CA ILE A 902 -16.53 -5.75 5.12
C ILE A 902 -15.65 -5.27 3.94
N LEU A 903 -14.76 -4.30 4.15
CA LEU A 903 -13.82 -3.86 3.13
C LEU A 903 -12.68 -4.85 2.96
N HIS A 904 -12.20 -5.48 4.05
CA HIS A 904 -11.18 -6.52 3.98
C HIS A 904 -11.65 -7.71 3.12
N LEU A 905 -12.90 -8.13 3.26
CA LEU A 905 -13.50 -9.18 2.42
C LEU A 905 -13.60 -8.74 0.96
N ALA A 906 -14.04 -7.50 0.69
CA ALA A 906 -14.12 -6.98 -0.67
C ALA A 906 -12.75 -6.88 -1.35
N GLU A 907 -11.71 -6.49 -0.61
CA GLU A 907 -10.32 -6.49 -1.10
C GLU A 907 -9.86 -7.91 -1.48
N LEU A 908 -10.05 -8.89 -0.59
CA LEU A 908 -9.64 -10.28 -0.83
C LEU A 908 -10.39 -10.96 -1.99
N ALA A 909 -11.57 -10.48 -2.39
CA ALA A 909 -12.24 -10.98 -3.59
C ALA A 909 -11.41 -10.74 -4.87
N THR A 910 -10.51 -9.76 -4.87
CA THR A 910 -9.58 -9.47 -5.98
C THR A 910 -8.68 -10.67 -6.32
N GLU A 911 -8.41 -11.56 -5.37
CA GLU A 911 -7.61 -12.78 -5.55
C GLU A 911 -8.19 -13.73 -6.63
N TYR A 912 -9.49 -13.63 -6.90
CA TYR A 912 -10.19 -14.53 -7.84
C TYR A 912 -10.36 -13.95 -9.26
N ALA A 913 -10.07 -12.67 -9.46
CA ALA A 913 -10.19 -12.03 -10.75
C ALA A 913 -8.81 -11.92 -11.45
N ILE A 914 -8.64 -12.62 -12.59
CA ILE A 914 -7.57 -12.56 -13.64
C ILE A 914 -6.13 -12.33 -13.10
N PRO A 915 -5.08 -13.13 -13.38
CA PRO A 915 -3.92 -13.36 -12.48
C PRO A 915 -3.77 -12.48 -11.22
N ALA A 916 -4.30 -12.88 -10.06
CA ALA A 916 -3.90 -12.33 -8.76
C ALA A 916 -2.37 -12.37 -8.60
N ASP A 917 -1.76 -11.19 -8.49
CA ASP A 917 -0.39 -11.05 -8.03
C ASP A 917 -0.47 -11.32 -6.53
N ASP A 918 -0.34 -12.58 -6.12
CA ASP A 918 -0.11 -12.89 -4.71
C ASP A 918 1.37 -12.56 -4.44
N GLY A 919 1.69 -11.27 -4.45
CA GLY A 919 2.85 -10.78 -3.72
C GLY A 919 2.59 -11.16 -2.27
N ASP A 920 3.36 -12.12 -1.74
CA ASP A 920 3.40 -12.38 -0.29
C ASP A 920 3.44 -11.01 0.40
N GLN A 921 2.43 -10.71 1.21
CA GLN A 921 2.39 -9.56 2.10
C GLN A 921 3.54 -9.69 3.11
N GLY A 922 4.73 -9.26 2.68
CA GLY A 922 5.70 -8.59 3.53
C GLY A 922 5.52 -7.10 3.28
N ASP A 923 5.27 -6.36 4.36
CA ASP A 923 5.04 -4.92 4.42
C ASP A 923 5.84 -4.06 3.41
N ASP A 924 5.18 -2.99 2.95
CA ASP A 924 5.65 -1.84 2.17
C ASP A 924 5.89 -2.05 0.66
N ASP A 925 4.80 -1.96 -0.12
CA ASP A 925 4.80 -1.97 -1.58
C ASP A 925 4.24 -0.65 -2.14
N PRO A 926 5.08 0.34 -2.52
CA PRO A 926 4.64 1.41 -3.41
C PRO A 926 4.90 0.99 -4.86
N ALA A 927 3.88 0.44 -5.50
CA ALA A 927 3.86 0.25 -6.94
C ALA A 927 4.07 1.60 -7.67
N GLU A 928 5.09 1.69 -8.53
CA GLU A 928 5.10 2.68 -9.62
C GLU A 928 4.69 2.05 -10.94
N PRO A 929 3.89 2.77 -11.74
CA PRO A 929 3.12 2.23 -12.85
C PRO A 929 3.99 1.96 -14.08
N ALA A 930 3.70 0.85 -14.79
CA ALA A 930 4.21 0.65 -16.12
C ALA A 930 3.74 1.75 -17.08
N GLU A 931 4.56 2.03 -18.10
CA GLU A 931 4.20 2.87 -19.23
C GLU A 931 2.93 2.31 -19.88
N PRO A 932 1.81 3.04 -19.91
CA PRO A 932 0.66 2.61 -20.68
C PRO A 932 1.04 2.65 -22.16
N ALA A 933 0.83 1.53 -22.86
CA ALA A 933 0.50 1.61 -24.27
C ALA A 933 -0.63 2.64 -24.38
N GLU A 934 -0.40 3.67 -25.19
CA GLU A 934 -1.25 4.83 -25.39
C GLU A 934 -2.74 4.51 -25.20
N LYS A 935 -3.31 4.89 -24.07
CA LYS A 935 -4.71 5.32 -23.84
C LYS A 935 -4.67 6.18 -22.57
N GLN A 936 -5.09 7.44 -22.73
CA GLN A 936 -5.04 8.49 -21.73
C GLN A 936 -5.85 8.15 -20.48
N LEU A 937 -5.33 8.55 -19.33
CA LEU A 937 -6.14 9.14 -18.27
C LEU A 937 -5.70 10.61 -18.22
N ALA A 938 -6.58 11.51 -18.64
CA ALA A 938 -6.37 12.94 -18.49
C ALA A 938 -6.38 13.24 -16.98
N PHE A 939 -5.34 13.89 -16.48
CA PHE A 939 -5.43 14.59 -15.21
C PHE A 939 -5.98 15.95 -15.59
N ASP A 940 -7.30 16.02 -15.77
CA ASP A 940 -7.99 17.30 -15.84
C ASP A 940 -8.28 17.68 -14.39
N PHE A 941 -7.40 18.51 -13.83
CA PHE A 941 -7.81 19.41 -12.76
C PHE A 941 -8.53 20.58 -13.44
N ASP A 942 -9.74 20.32 -13.93
CA ASP A 942 -10.70 21.42 -14.08
C ASP A 942 -11.24 21.66 -12.67
N ILE A 943 -10.77 22.74 -12.05
CA ILE A 943 -11.42 23.37 -10.89
C ILE A 943 -12.51 24.29 -11.42
#